data_AF-A0A101SPH0-F1
#
_entry.id   AF-A0A101SPH0-F1
#
_cell.length_a   1.000
_cell.length_b   1.000
_cell.length_c   1.000
_cell.angle_alpha   90.00
_cell.angle_beta   90.00
_cell.angle_gamma   90.00
#
_symmetry.space_group_name_H-M   'P 1'
#
loop_
_entity.id
_entity.type
_entity.pdbx_description
1 polymer ?
#
loop_
_entity_poly.entity_id
_entity_poly.type
_entity_poly.pdbx_seq_one_letter_code
_entity_poly.pdbx_strand_id
1 'polypeptide(L)'
;MSENKDLPVTEQAASVEGVKFVYDFTEGNKDLKDLLGGKGANLAEMTNLGLPVPPGFTITTEACKVYLESGEEPAALRDEVSAHLVALEERMGKKLGQADDPLLVSVRSGAKFSMPGMMDTVLNIGLSDKSVQGLAQQAGDDRFAWDSYRRLIQMFGKTVLGVDGELFEEALDAAKAAKKVTVDTELEAADLKKLVTKFKKIVRTEAGRDFPQDPREQMDLAIKAVFDSWNGDRAKLYRRQERIPGDLGTAVNVCSMVFGNLGPDSGTGVAFTRDPASGHQGVYGDYLQNAQGEDVVAGIRNTVPLAELEQIDKKSYDQLLGIMETLENHYKDLCDIEFTIERGQLWMLQTRVGKRTAGAAFRIATQLVDQGLIDETEALQRVNGAQLAQLMFPRFDEEAKTQQVGRGIAASPGAAVGKAVFDSYTAVKWSRSGEKVILVRRETNPDDLDGMIAAEGILTSRGGKTSHAAVVARGMGKTCVCGAEELEVDTKRRRMTVPGGHVVEEGDVISIDGSSGKVYLGEVPVVPSPVVEYFEGRMHAGADDADELVEAVHRIMAFADRKRRLRVRANADNAEDALRARRFGAQGIGLCRTEHMFLGDRRELVERLILADTEAEREESLKQLLPLQKKDFVELFEAMDGLPVTIRLLDPPLHEFLPDITELSVRVALAESRQEPHENELRLLQAVHRLHEQNPMLGLRGVRLGLVIPGLFTMQVRAIAEAAAERKNAKGDPRAEIMIPLVGTVQELEIVREEADQVVAEVEAATGVALKLSIGTMIELPRAALTAAQIAEAAEFFSFGTNDLTQTVWGFSRDDVEASFFTAYLEKGIFGVSPFETIDKDGVGSLVKAAAKAGRETRPDLKLGVCGEHGGDPESVHFFHEVGLDYVSCSPFRIPVARLEAGRAATQSEGSDHR
;
A
#
# COMPACT_ATOMS: atom_id res chain seq x y z
N MET A 1 46.85 -34.61 -19.90
CA MET A 1 48.00 -33.67 -19.92
C MET A 1 47.48 -32.29 -20.30
N SER A 2 47.17 -31.48 -19.30
CA SER A 2 47.31 -30.02 -19.29
C SER A 2 46.81 -29.57 -17.92
N GLU A 3 47.77 -29.44 -17.01
CA GLU A 3 47.60 -28.89 -15.65
C GLU A 3 47.00 -27.48 -15.75
N ASN A 4 45.85 -27.27 -15.13
CA ASN A 4 45.37 -25.93 -14.83
C ASN A 4 45.94 -25.56 -13.46
N LYS A 5 46.85 -24.58 -13.47
CA LYS A 5 47.53 -24.05 -12.30
C LYS A 5 46.54 -23.44 -11.31
N ASP A 6 46.74 -23.81 -10.05
CA ASP A 6 46.24 -23.14 -8.87
C ASP A 6 46.49 -21.62 -8.94
N LEU A 7 45.42 -20.85 -8.88
CA LEU A 7 45.46 -19.43 -8.53
C LEU A 7 45.13 -19.32 -7.04
N PRO A 8 45.94 -18.60 -6.25
CA PRO A 8 45.79 -18.57 -4.81
C PRO A 8 44.55 -17.77 -4.43
N VAL A 9 43.66 -18.42 -3.65
CA VAL A 9 42.66 -17.76 -2.83
C VAL A 9 43.44 -16.88 -1.85
N THR A 10 43.55 -15.59 -2.19
CA THR A 10 44.08 -14.58 -1.28
C THR A 10 42.90 -14.10 -0.46
N GLU A 11 42.94 -14.43 0.83
CA GLU A 11 42.15 -13.81 1.89
C GLU A 11 42.22 -12.29 1.74
N GLN A 12 41.15 -11.69 1.21
CA GLN A 12 40.81 -10.32 1.54
C GLN A 12 39.95 -10.35 2.80
N ALA A 13 40.58 -10.67 3.93
CA ALA A 13 40.12 -10.08 5.19
C ALA A 13 40.43 -8.58 5.06
N ALA A 14 39.42 -7.79 4.70
CA ALA A 14 39.53 -6.34 4.74
C ALA A 14 39.97 -5.96 6.17
N SER A 15 41.19 -5.45 6.30
CA SER A 15 41.67 -4.86 7.54
C SER A 15 40.85 -3.60 7.79
N VAL A 16 39.78 -3.73 8.56
CA VAL A 16 38.94 -2.62 9.04
C VAL A 16 39.69 -1.91 10.18
N GLU A 17 40.82 -1.27 9.87
CA GLU A 17 41.49 -0.38 10.82
C GLU A 17 40.77 0.98 10.79
N GLY A 18 39.98 1.28 11.83
CA GLY A 18 39.43 2.61 12.10
C GLY A 18 37.90 2.78 12.08
N VAL A 19 37.12 1.69 11.93
CA VAL A 19 35.65 1.78 12.04
C VAL A 19 35.23 1.63 13.50
N LYS A 20 34.51 2.62 14.02
CA LYS A 20 33.89 2.62 15.35
C LYS A 20 32.54 1.89 15.29
N PHE A 21 32.35 0.88 16.13
CA PHE A 21 31.18 0.01 16.12
C PHE A 21 30.16 0.28 17.22
N VAL A 22 30.55 0.98 18.30
CA VAL A 22 29.69 1.29 19.44
C VAL A 22 29.66 2.79 19.70
N TYR A 23 28.47 3.35 19.94
CA TYR A 23 28.26 4.78 20.19
C TYR A 23 27.46 4.98 21.47
N ASP A 24 27.92 5.85 22.37
CA ASP A 24 27.07 6.33 23.46
C ASP A 24 25.91 7.16 22.89
N PHE A 25 24.78 7.22 23.60
CA PHE A 25 23.66 8.06 23.17
C PHE A 25 24.04 9.54 23.00
N THR A 26 25.05 10.03 23.73
CA THR A 26 25.55 11.40 23.60
C THR A 26 26.37 11.65 22.32
N GLU A 27 26.71 10.61 21.56
CA GLU A 27 27.55 10.71 20.35
C GLU A 27 26.73 10.58 19.06
N GLY A 28 25.47 10.15 19.16
CA GLY A 28 24.57 9.99 18.02
C GLY A 28 23.64 11.20 17.80
N ASN A 29 22.76 11.11 16.81
CA ASN A 29 21.64 12.03 16.59
C ASN A 29 20.60 11.37 15.66
N LYS A 30 19.46 12.04 15.44
CA LYS A 30 18.35 11.53 14.62
C LYS A 30 18.67 11.29 13.14
N ASP A 31 19.76 11.85 12.60
CA ASP A 31 20.13 11.73 11.19
C ASP A 31 20.98 10.48 10.93
N LEU A 32 21.55 9.88 11.97
CA LEU A 32 22.38 8.66 11.89
C LEU A 32 21.55 7.36 11.89
N LYS A 33 20.32 7.38 11.34
CA LYS A 33 19.43 6.19 11.31
C LYS A 33 20.01 5.01 10.54
N ASP A 34 20.83 5.29 9.52
CA ASP A 34 21.48 4.25 8.72
C ASP A 34 22.49 3.44 9.55
N LEU A 35 23.13 4.11 10.50
CA LEU A 35 24.20 3.55 11.33
C LEU A 35 23.68 3.03 12.68
N LEU A 36 22.80 3.78 13.35
CA LEU A 36 22.31 3.51 14.71
C LEU A 36 20.92 2.85 14.72
N GLY A 37 20.31 2.69 13.55
CA GLY A 37 18.89 2.35 13.43
C GLY A 37 17.98 3.50 13.89
N GLY A 38 16.69 3.37 13.61
CA GLY A 38 15.70 4.40 14.00
C GLY A 38 15.61 4.59 15.51
N LYS A 39 15.74 3.50 16.29
CA LYS A 39 15.64 3.55 17.75
C LYS A 39 16.87 4.16 18.40
N GLY A 40 18.08 3.74 18.01
CA GLY A 40 19.33 4.28 18.55
C GLY A 40 19.49 5.76 18.20
N ALA A 41 19.19 6.14 16.96
CA ALA A 41 19.20 7.55 16.53
C ALA A 41 18.24 8.43 17.37
N ASN A 42 17.03 7.96 17.67
CA ASN A 42 16.08 8.72 18.49
C ASN A 42 16.43 8.71 19.99
N LEU A 43 17.02 7.65 20.53
CA LEU A 43 17.56 7.64 21.89
C LEU A 43 18.69 8.66 22.06
N ALA A 44 19.57 8.74 21.06
CA ALA A 44 20.63 9.72 21.01
C ALA A 44 20.08 11.15 20.90
N GLU A 45 19.12 11.39 20.01
CA GLU A 45 18.48 12.69 19.86
C GLU A 45 17.81 13.17 21.15
N MET A 46 17.00 12.31 21.79
CA MET A 46 16.36 12.65 23.07
C MET A 46 17.39 12.95 24.17
N THR A 47 18.49 12.20 24.21
CA THR A 47 19.59 12.45 25.16
C THR A 47 20.22 13.82 24.94
N ASN A 48 20.48 14.18 23.68
CA ASN A 48 21.07 15.47 23.30
C ASN A 48 20.11 16.66 23.52
N LEU A 49 18.80 16.41 23.48
CA LEU A 49 17.77 17.38 23.87
C LEU A 49 17.66 17.58 25.40
N GLY A 50 18.42 16.82 26.19
CA GLY A 50 18.39 16.89 27.66
C GLY A 50 17.15 16.22 28.28
N LEU A 51 16.47 15.34 27.54
CA LEU A 51 15.34 14.57 28.05
C LEU A 51 15.84 13.46 29.00
N PRO A 52 15.01 13.00 29.96
CA PRO A 52 15.41 11.97 30.92
C PRO A 52 15.43 10.59 30.26
N VAL A 53 16.44 10.31 29.44
CA VAL A 53 16.65 9.00 28.80
C VAL A 53 17.55 8.15 29.70
N PRO A 54 17.20 6.87 29.96
CA PRO A 54 18.10 6.00 30.71
C PRO A 54 19.41 5.81 29.93
N PRO A 55 20.58 5.89 30.60
CA PRO A 55 21.86 5.84 29.91
C PRO A 55 22.11 4.48 29.24
N GLY A 56 22.83 4.53 28.13
CA GLY A 56 23.12 3.38 27.30
C GLY A 56 23.95 3.73 26.07
N PHE A 57 24.13 2.72 25.23
CA PHE A 57 24.89 2.81 23.99
C PHE A 57 24.25 1.96 22.89
N THR A 58 24.59 2.26 21.64
CA THR A 58 24.13 1.57 20.45
C THR A 58 25.30 0.92 19.72
N ILE A 59 25.16 -0.37 19.43
CA ILE A 59 26.02 -1.12 18.52
C ILE A 59 25.47 -0.96 17.10
N THR A 60 26.31 -0.53 16.19
CA THR A 60 25.93 -0.10 14.83
C THR A 60 25.41 -1.22 13.93
N THR A 61 24.67 -0.83 12.88
CA THR A 61 24.28 -1.71 11.77
C THR A 61 25.50 -2.26 11.02
N GLU A 62 26.59 -1.49 10.92
CA GLU A 62 27.87 -1.94 10.35
C GLU A 62 28.44 -3.16 11.06
N ALA A 63 28.38 -3.19 12.41
CA ALA A 63 28.80 -4.37 13.19
C ALA A 63 27.95 -5.60 12.83
N CYS A 64 26.64 -5.41 12.65
CA CYS A 64 25.73 -6.47 12.22
C CYS A 64 26.07 -6.99 10.82
N LYS A 65 26.37 -6.10 9.86
CA LYS A 65 26.75 -6.49 8.49
C LYS A 65 28.01 -7.36 8.49
N VAL A 66 29.07 -6.93 9.17
CA VAL A 66 30.31 -7.70 9.30
C VAL A 66 30.05 -9.09 9.90
N TYR A 67 29.22 -9.15 10.95
CA TYR A 67 28.83 -10.42 11.57
C TYR A 67 28.06 -11.34 10.61
N LEU A 68 27.08 -10.80 9.88
CA LEU A 68 26.26 -11.59 8.95
C LEU A 68 27.04 -12.06 7.71
N GLU A 69 28.05 -11.31 7.29
CA GLU A 69 28.91 -11.66 6.15
C GLU A 69 29.98 -12.68 6.51
N SER A 70 30.63 -12.53 7.67
CA SER A 70 31.76 -13.36 8.08
C SER A 70 31.39 -14.54 8.98
N GLY A 71 30.23 -14.49 9.65
CA GLY A 71 29.84 -15.41 10.71
C GLY A 71 30.53 -15.14 12.05
N GLU A 72 31.39 -14.12 12.14
CA GLU A 72 32.14 -13.76 13.35
C GLU A 72 31.95 -12.27 13.69
N GLU A 73 31.98 -11.93 14.97
CA GLU A 73 31.91 -10.52 15.40
C GLU A 73 33.18 -9.76 14.97
N PRO A 74 33.09 -8.46 14.63
CA PRO A 74 34.27 -7.64 14.40
C PRO A 74 35.24 -7.72 15.58
N ALA A 75 36.54 -7.90 15.31
CA ALA A 75 37.54 -8.10 16.36
C ALA A 75 37.55 -6.99 17.44
N ALA A 76 37.30 -5.74 17.04
CA ALA A 76 37.24 -4.58 17.93
C ALA A 76 35.93 -4.47 18.74
N LEU A 77 34.83 -5.11 18.29
CA LEU A 77 33.50 -4.92 18.87
C LEU A 77 33.48 -5.29 20.35
N ARG A 78 34.12 -6.40 20.72
CA ARG A 78 34.10 -6.88 22.10
C ARG A 78 34.79 -5.92 23.07
N ASP A 79 35.87 -5.30 22.63
CA ASP A 79 36.63 -4.33 23.44
C ASP A 79 35.87 -3.01 23.54
N GLU A 80 35.27 -2.54 22.44
CA GLU A 80 34.41 -1.34 22.45
C GLU A 80 33.19 -1.52 23.36
N VAL A 81 32.44 -2.62 23.25
CA VAL A 81 31.31 -2.92 24.13
C VAL A 81 31.75 -2.95 25.60
N SER A 82 32.94 -3.49 25.88
CA SER A 82 33.48 -3.51 27.25
C SER A 82 33.77 -2.10 27.77
N ALA A 83 34.37 -1.24 26.96
CA ALA A 83 34.67 0.14 27.32
C ALA A 83 33.40 0.95 27.62
N HIS A 84 32.38 0.84 26.75
CA HIS A 84 31.09 1.52 26.93
C HIS A 84 30.29 0.96 28.12
N LEU A 85 30.37 -0.35 28.39
CA LEU A 85 29.78 -0.92 29.59
C LEU A 85 30.43 -0.37 30.86
N VAL A 86 31.77 -0.26 30.91
CA VAL A 86 32.47 0.33 32.07
C VAL A 86 32.04 1.78 32.28
N ALA A 87 31.94 2.58 31.21
CA ALA A 87 31.46 3.96 31.30
C ALA A 87 30.01 4.04 31.80
N LEU A 88 29.15 3.12 31.39
CA LEU A 88 27.78 2.99 31.88
C LEU A 88 27.74 2.63 33.37
N GLU A 89 28.55 1.66 33.80
CA GLU A 89 28.69 1.25 35.20
C GLU A 89 29.15 2.41 36.09
N GLU A 90 30.14 3.18 35.63
CA GLU A 90 30.63 4.39 36.33
C GLU A 90 29.55 5.45 36.44
N ARG A 91 28.79 5.71 35.37
CA ARG A 91 27.70 6.68 35.36
C ARG A 91 26.55 6.28 36.28
N MET A 92 26.24 4.99 36.35
CA MET A 92 25.18 4.46 37.20
C MET A 92 25.64 4.20 38.65
N GLY A 93 26.94 4.19 38.91
CA GLY A 93 27.50 3.83 40.21
C GLY A 93 27.28 2.37 40.61
N LYS A 94 27.05 1.48 39.63
CA LYS A 94 26.68 0.07 39.81
C LYS A 94 27.39 -0.81 38.80
N LYS A 95 27.58 -2.09 39.11
CA LYS A 95 28.16 -3.07 38.18
C LYS A 95 27.12 -4.03 37.62
N LEU A 96 27.31 -4.46 36.37
CA LEU A 96 26.42 -5.37 35.66
C LEU A 96 26.26 -6.68 36.45
N GLY A 97 25.03 -6.94 36.92
CA GLY A 97 24.70 -8.11 37.72
C GLY A 97 25.47 -8.25 39.03
N GLN A 98 25.90 -7.14 39.64
CA GLN A 98 26.47 -7.13 40.99
C GLN A 98 25.51 -7.79 42.01
N ALA A 99 26.05 -8.54 42.98
CA ALA A 99 25.25 -9.40 43.85
C ALA A 99 24.33 -8.64 44.82
N ASP A 100 24.76 -7.48 45.31
CA ASP A 100 24.09 -6.67 46.33
C ASP A 100 23.32 -5.47 45.74
N ASP A 101 23.87 -4.79 44.72
CA ASP A 101 23.19 -3.70 44.00
C ASP A 101 23.40 -3.80 42.48
N PRO A 102 22.65 -4.67 41.78
CA PRO A 102 22.88 -4.96 40.37
C PRO A 102 22.53 -3.78 39.45
N LEU A 103 23.42 -3.47 38.50
CA LEU A 103 23.02 -2.86 37.24
C LEU A 103 22.37 -3.92 36.35
N LEU A 104 21.19 -3.63 35.84
CA LEU A 104 20.49 -4.44 34.85
C LEU A 104 20.34 -3.65 33.56
N VAL A 105 20.43 -4.34 32.42
CA VAL A 105 20.30 -3.72 31.10
C VAL A 105 19.22 -4.40 30.26
N SER A 106 18.68 -3.66 29.30
CA SER A 106 17.89 -4.18 28.19
C SER A 106 18.73 -4.21 26.93
N VAL A 107 18.54 -5.24 26.12
CA VAL A 107 19.14 -5.38 24.78
C VAL A 107 18.00 -5.38 23.77
N ARG A 108 17.89 -4.30 23.00
CA ARG A 108 16.76 -4.03 22.09
C ARG A 108 17.26 -3.84 20.66
N SER A 109 16.70 -4.58 19.73
CA SER A 109 16.94 -4.41 18.29
C SER A 109 16.44 -3.05 17.77
N GLY A 110 17.07 -2.54 16.71
CA GLY A 110 16.69 -1.29 16.06
C GLY A 110 17.25 -1.19 14.65
N ALA A 111 16.44 -1.48 13.65
CA ALA A 111 16.80 -1.29 12.24
C ALA A 111 16.52 0.16 11.79
N LYS A 112 17.01 0.55 10.61
CA LYS A 112 16.71 1.85 9.98
C LYS A 112 15.19 2.08 9.90
N PHE A 113 14.49 1.09 9.33
CA PHE A 113 13.04 1.08 9.22
C PHE A 113 12.42 0.29 10.38
N SER A 114 11.28 0.76 10.88
CA SER A 114 10.58 0.09 11.97
C SER A 114 10.04 -1.27 11.52
N MET A 115 10.41 -2.34 12.21
CA MET A 115 9.90 -3.71 11.99
C MET A 115 9.22 -4.26 13.27
N PRO A 116 7.98 -3.84 13.58
CA PRO A 116 7.33 -4.17 14.85
C PRO A 116 7.09 -5.67 15.02
N GLY A 117 7.45 -6.23 16.17
CA GLY A 117 7.24 -7.64 16.50
C GLY A 117 8.08 -8.64 15.68
N MET A 118 8.97 -8.14 14.82
CA MET A 118 9.81 -8.97 13.95
C MET A 118 11.21 -9.24 14.49
N MET A 119 11.67 -8.40 15.42
CA MET A 119 13.00 -8.50 16.00
C MET A 119 12.90 -8.59 17.50
N ASP A 120 13.88 -9.28 18.08
CA ASP A 120 13.87 -9.65 19.47
C ASP A 120 14.28 -8.51 20.42
N THR A 121 13.82 -8.62 21.67
CA THR A 121 14.19 -7.76 22.79
C THR A 121 14.34 -8.64 24.02
N VAL A 122 15.40 -8.41 24.79
CA VAL A 122 15.63 -9.10 26.06
C VAL A 122 15.78 -8.06 27.15
N LEU A 123 14.94 -8.13 28.17
CA LEU A 123 14.97 -7.25 29.34
C LEU A 123 15.65 -7.94 30.53
N ASN A 124 16.04 -7.14 31.53
CA ASN A 124 16.59 -7.60 32.82
C ASN A 124 17.92 -8.37 32.73
N ILE A 125 18.71 -8.18 31.66
CA ILE A 125 20.04 -8.82 31.54
C ILE A 125 20.92 -8.38 32.71
N GLY A 126 21.57 -9.36 33.34
CA GLY A 126 22.34 -9.21 34.56
C GLY A 126 21.74 -9.91 35.77
N LEU A 127 20.52 -10.45 35.68
CA LEU A 127 19.95 -11.29 36.73
C LEU A 127 20.55 -12.71 36.74
N SER A 128 20.92 -13.15 37.93
CA SER A 128 21.50 -14.44 38.27
C SER A 128 20.97 -14.87 39.64
N ASP A 129 21.30 -16.10 40.08
CA ASP A 129 20.98 -16.55 41.43
C ASP A 129 21.55 -15.65 42.54
N LYS A 130 22.64 -14.91 42.23
CA LYS A 130 23.26 -13.97 43.16
C LYS A 130 22.59 -12.60 43.09
N SER A 131 22.50 -12.01 41.90
CA SER A 131 22.01 -10.64 41.72
C SER A 131 20.51 -10.48 41.96
N VAL A 132 19.71 -11.54 41.83
CA VAL A 132 18.27 -11.47 42.17
C VAL A 132 18.04 -11.14 43.64
N GLN A 133 18.96 -11.53 44.54
CA GLN A 133 18.87 -11.20 45.96
C GLN A 133 19.16 -9.71 46.21
N GLY A 134 20.17 -9.16 45.54
CA GLY A 134 20.45 -7.73 45.55
C GLY A 134 19.29 -6.92 44.99
N LEU A 135 18.70 -7.36 43.87
CA LEU A 135 17.51 -6.71 43.31
C LEU A 135 16.33 -6.71 44.30
N ALA A 136 16.07 -7.84 44.98
CA ALA A 136 15.03 -7.93 46.00
C ALA A 136 15.25 -6.93 47.15
N GLN A 137 16.50 -6.79 47.60
CA GLN A 137 16.88 -5.85 48.65
C GLN A 137 16.75 -4.39 48.20
N GLN A 138 17.20 -4.07 46.99
CA GLN A 138 17.12 -2.74 46.39
C GLN A 138 15.67 -2.29 46.16
N ALA A 139 14.83 -3.21 45.68
CA ALA A 139 13.43 -2.96 45.43
C ALA A 139 12.60 -2.89 46.72
N GLY A 140 13.03 -3.60 47.77
CA GLY A 140 12.21 -3.84 48.96
C GLY A 140 11.06 -4.83 48.70
N ASP A 141 11.12 -5.57 47.59
CA ASP A 141 10.08 -6.48 47.11
C ASP A 141 10.71 -7.75 46.52
N ASP A 142 10.64 -8.85 47.27
CA ASP A 142 11.13 -10.17 46.86
C ASP A 142 10.31 -10.70 45.67
N ARG A 143 9.00 -10.46 45.64
CA ARG A 143 8.13 -10.94 44.55
C ARG A 143 8.56 -10.32 43.22
N PHE A 144 8.75 -8.99 43.18
CA PHE A 144 9.21 -8.27 41.99
C PHE A 144 10.53 -8.82 41.44
N ALA A 145 11.52 -9.07 42.30
CA ALA A 145 12.83 -9.54 41.86
C ALA A 145 12.75 -10.94 41.23
N TRP A 146 12.01 -11.86 41.85
CA TRP A 146 11.82 -13.21 41.32
C TRP A 146 10.92 -13.25 40.08
N ASP A 147 9.97 -12.33 39.96
CA ASP A 147 9.18 -12.16 38.74
C ASP A 147 10.06 -11.67 37.58
N SER A 148 10.89 -10.67 37.83
CA SER A 148 11.85 -10.15 36.85
C SER A 148 12.84 -11.24 36.42
N TYR A 149 13.26 -12.10 37.35
CA TYR A 149 14.20 -13.18 37.04
C TYR A 149 13.56 -14.31 36.22
N ARG A 150 12.33 -14.75 36.55
CA ARG A 150 11.63 -15.75 35.72
C ARG A 150 11.34 -15.21 34.32
N ARG A 151 10.99 -13.93 34.18
CA ARG A 151 10.79 -13.26 32.89
C ARG A 151 12.08 -13.23 32.06
N LEU A 152 13.24 -12.90 32.66
CA LEU A 152 14.53 -12.98 31.96
C LEU A 152 14.77 -14.40 31.42
N ILE A 153 14.62 -15.43 32.25
CA ILE A 153 14.93 -16.81 31.84
C ILE A 153 14.01 -17.26 30.70
N GLN A 154 12.72 -16.90 30.76
CA GLN A 154 11.75 -17.19 29.71
C GLN A 154 12.10 -16.48 28.40
N MET A 155 12.28 -15.15 28.43
CA MET A 155 12.64 -14.35 27.25
C MET A 155 13.97 -14.84 26.65
N PHE A 156 15.00 -14.98 27.48
CA PHE A 156 16.32 -15.43 27.04
C PHE A 156 16.29 -16.86 26.49
N GLY A 157 15.57 -17.77 27.15
CA GLY A 157 15.38 -19.14 26.68
C GLY A 157 14.74 -19.18 25.30
N LYS A 158 13.66 -18.44 25.10
CA LYS A 158 12.93 -18.39 23.83
C LYS A 158 13.73 -17.72 22.71
N THR A 159 14.19 -16.50 22.97
CA THR A 159 14.78 -15.61 21.97
C THR A 159 16.24 -15.92 21.69
N VAL A 160 17.04 -16.17 22.73
CA VAL A 160 18.50 -16.31 22.59
C VAL A 160 18.91 -17.78 22.42
N LEU A 161 18.20 -18.69 23.08
CA LEU A 161 18.53 -20.13 23.08
C LEU A 161 17.59 -20.97 22.20
N GLY A 162 16.59 -20.37 21.56
CA GLY A 162 15.67 -21.05 20.63
C GLY A 162 14.75 -22.09 21.28
N VAL A 163 14.50 -21.98 22.59
CA VAL A 163 13.59 -22.88 23.32
C VAL A 163 12.14 -22.54 22.97
N ASP A 164 11.27 -23.56 22.85
CA ASP A 164 9.86 -23.33 22.62
C ASP A 164 9.22 -22.55 23.79
N GLY A 165 8.53 -21.45 23.45
CA GLY A 165 7.87 -20.58 24.42
C GLY A 165 6.74 -21.26 25.17
N GLU A 166 6.04 -22.21 24.54
CA GLU A 166 4.89 -22.90 25.13
C GLU A 166 5.26 -23.66 26.41
N LEU A 167 6.48 -24.21 26.48
CA LEU A 167 6.96 -24.94 27.65
C LEU A 167 7.04 -24.07 28.91
N PHE A 168 7.35 -22.78 28.75
CA PHE A 168 7.36 -21.84 29.86
C PHE A 168 5.95 -21.46 30.29
N GLU A 169 5.03 -21.26 29.35
CA GLU A 169 3.61 -20.97 29.61
C GLU A 169 2.92 -22.13 30.32
N GLU A 170 3.10 -23.37 29.85
CA GLU A 170 2.59 -24.57 30.52
C GLU A 170 3.11 -24.68 31.96
N ALA A 171 4.37 -24.31 32.18
CA ALA A 171 4.99 -24.34 33.49
C ALA A 171 4.42 -23.26 34.43
N LEU A 172 4.09 -22.09 33.90
CA LEU A 172 3.44 -20.97 34.60
C LEU A 172 1.98 -21.30 34.93
N ASP A 173 1.23 -21.84 33.97
CA ASP A 173 -0.16 -22.27 34.16
C ASP A 173 -0.28 -23.39 35.19
N ALA A 174 0.65 -24.34 35.20
CA ALA A 174 0.72 -25.36 36.24
C ALA A 174 0.96 -24.75 37.64
N ALA A 175 1.77 -23.68 37.74
CA ALA A 175 1.99 -22.98 39.01
C ALA A 175 0.74 -22.22 39.48
N LYS A 176 0.03 -21.55 38.56
CA LYS A 176 -1.27 -20.91 38.82
C LYS A 176 -2.32 -21.91 39.27
N ALA A 177 -2.46 -23.03 38.56
CA ALA A 177 -3.40 -24.10 38.89
C ALA A 177 -3.11 -24.71 40.27
N ALA A 178 -1.83 -24.91 40.62
CA ALA A 178 -1.43 -25.40 41.94
C ALA A 178 -1.82 -24.43 43.08
N LYS A 179 -1.91 -23.13 42.80
CA LYS A 179 -2.34 -22.10 43.75
C LYS A 179 -3.80 -21.69 43.63
N LYS A 180 -4.54 -22.23 42.66
CA LYS A 180 -5.93 -21.90 42.35
C LYS A 180 -6.14 -20.41 42.09
N VAL A 181 -5.15 -19.79 41.45
CA VAL A 181 -5.19 -18.39 41.01
C VAL A 181 -5.36 -18.37 39.49
N THR A 182 -5.94 -17.31 38.96
CA THR A 182 -6.19 -17.17 37.51
C THR A 182 -5.26 -16.17 36.84
N VAL A 183 -4.59 -15.32 37.61
CA VAL A 183 -3.69 -14.27 37.12
C VAL A 183 -2.29 -14.39 37.74
N ASP A 184 -1.25 -14.09 36.96
CA ASP A 184 0.15 -14.22 37.38
C ASP A 184 0.50 -13.30 38.57
N THR A 185 -0.23 -12.20 38.72
CA THR A 185 -0.03 -11.23 39.80
C THR A 185 -0.26 -11.81 41.20
N GLU A 186 -1.07 -12.86 41.29
CA GLU A 186 -1.38 -13.56 42.54
C GLU A 186 -0.35 -14.63 42.92
N LEU A 187 0.70 -14.85 42.10
CA LEU A 187 1.83 -15.70 42.47
C LEU A 187 2.73 -14.97 43.48
N GLU A 188 2.99 -15.63 44.59
CA GLU A 188 3.86 -15.14 45.66
C GLU A 188 5.34 -15.40 45.34
N ALA A 189 6.26 -14.68 46.00
CA ALA A 189 7.71 -14.81 45.76
C ALA A 189 8.22 -16.26 45.91
N ALA A 190 7.67 -17.03 46.85
CA ALA A 190 8.02 -18.43 47.05
C ALA A 190 7.62 -19.34 45.86
N ASP A 191 6.56 -18.98 45.14
CA ASP A 191 6.11 -19.71 43.95
C ASP A 191 6.97 -19.34 42.75
N LEU A 192 7.30 -18.06 42.60
CA LEU A 192 8.20 -17.55 41.56
C LEU A 192 9.61 -18.16 41.69
N LYS A 193 10.14 -18.34 42.92
CA LYS A 193 11.40 -19.07 43.18
C LYS A 193 11.37 -20.51 42.64
N LYS A 194 10.26 -21.22 42.85
CA LYS A 194 10.08 -22.59 42.32
C LYS A 194 9.98 -22.56 40.80
N LEU A 195 9.29 -21.57 40.26
CA LEU A 195 9.12 -21.39 38.82
C LEU A 195 10.46 -21.11 38.13
N VAL A 196 11.30 -20.22 38.69
CA VAL A 196 12.69 -19.99 38.22
C VAL A 196 13.47 -21.30 38.14
N THR A 197 13.39 -22.14 39.18
CA THR A 197 14.06 -23.44 39.19
C THR A 197 13.55 -24.35 38.07
N LYS A 198 12.24 -24.35 37.83
CA LYS A 198 11.61 -25.12 36.75
C LYS A 198 12.02 -24.59 35.37
N PHE A 199 12.06 -23.27 35.18
CA PHE A 199 12.46 -22.62 33.93
C PHE A 199 13.92 -22.90 33.58
N LYS A 200 14.83 -22.85 34.57
CA LYS A 200 16.23 -23.26 34.36
C LYS A 200 16.35 -24.72 33.94
N LYS A 201 15.49 -25.60 34.48
CA LYS A 201 15.45 -27.01 34.07
C LYS A 201 14.96 -27.17 32.63
N ILE A 202 13.93 -26.41 32.22
CA ILE A 202 13.47 -26.37 30.82
C ILE A 202 14.63 -25.96 29.91
N VAL A 203 15.33 -24.86 30.23
CA VAL A 203 16.50 -24.42 29.46
C VAL A 203 17.58 -25.50 29.38
N ARG A 204 17.91 -26.16 30.48
CA ARG A 204 18.89 -27.26 30.50
C ARG A 204 18.48 -28.43 29.60
N THR A 205 17.21 -28.82 29.63
CA THR A 205 16.70 -29.94 28.84
C THR A 205 16.66 -29.61 27.36
N GLU A 206 16.10 -28.45 27.00
CA GLU A 206 15.80 -28.10 25.60
C GLU A 206 17.01 -27.49 24.88
N ALA A 207 17.76 -26.60 25.54
CA ALA A 207 18.94 -25.96 24.94
C ALA A 207 20.23 -26.77 25.14
N GLY A 208 20.18 -27.87 25.91
CA GLY A 208 21.35 -28.70 26.23
C GLY A 208 22.42 -28.01 27.08
N ARG A 209 22.12 -26.84 27.66
CA ARG A 209 23.05 -26.03 28.46
C ARG A 209 22.35 -25.36 29.62
N ASP A 210 23.11 -25.03 30.65
CA ASP A 210 22.61 -24.24 31.76
C ASP A 210 22.32 -22.79 31.36
N PHE A 211 21.31 -22.19 32.02
CA PHE A 211 21.06 -20.75 31.91
C PHE A 211 22.30 -19.98 32.40
N PRO A 212 22.90 -19.12 31.56
CA PRO A 212 24.16 -18.44 31.88
C PRO A 212 24.00 -17.60 33.14
N GLN A 213 24.85 -17.87 34.14
CA GLN A 213 24.87 -17.10 35.39
C GLN A 213 25.76 -15.86 35.30
N ASP A 214 26.67 -15.80 34.32
CA ASP A 214 27.52 -14.65 34.08
C ASP A 214 26.75 -13.54 33.32
N PRO A 215 26.60 -12.34 33.90
CA PRO A 215 25.92 -11.22 33.24
C PRO A 215 26.51 -10.81 31.90
N ARG A 216 27.85 -10.89 31.78
CA ARG A 216 28.54 -10.52 30.54
C ARG A 216 28.25 -11.53 29.44
N GLU A 217 28.32 -12.83 29.75
CA GLU A 217 27.90 -13.88 28.82
C GLU A 217 26.45 -13.71 28.36
N GLN A 218 25.51 -13.37 29.27
CA GLN A 218 24.12 -13.07 28.91
C GLN A 218 24.04 -11.95 27.87
N MET A 219 24.74 -10.84 28.10
CA MET A 219 24.74 -9.69 27.19
C MET A 219 25.32 -10.04 25.82
N ASP A 220 26.49 -10.70 25.78
CA ASP A 220 27.15 -11.08 24.53
C ASP A 220 26.26 -12.04 23.69
N LEU A 221 25.60 -13.00 24.33
CA LEU A 221 24.66 -13.92 23.64
C LEU A 221 23.40 -13.19 23.14
N ALA A 222 22.88 -12.22 23.90
CA ALA A 222 21.73 -11.44 23.47
C ALA A 222 22.06 -10.53 22.27
N ILE A 223 23.26 -9.94 22.22
CA ILE A 223 23.73 -9.15 21.07
C ILE A 223 23.75 -10.01 19.81
N LYS A 224 24.34 -11.22 19.89
CA LYS A 224 24.38 -12.17 18.77
C LYS A 224 22.99 -12.57 18.29
N ALA A 225 22.09 -12.91 19.23
CA ALA A 225 20.71 -13.25 18.90
C ALA A 225 20.00 -12.11 18.15
N VAL A 226 20.27 -10.84 18.51
CA VAL A 226 19.72 -9.71 17.76
C VAL A 226 20.27 -9.66 16.34
N PHE A 227 21.57 -9.85 16.13
CA PHE A 227 22.13 -9.91 14.77
C PHE A 227 21.54 -11.08 13.96
N ASP A 228 21.44 -12.27 14.55
CA ASP A 228 20.84 -13.45 13.91
C ASP A 228 19.36 -13.21 13.55
N SER A 229 18.62 -12.50 14.41
CA SER A 229 17.20 -12.19 14.19
C SER A 229 16.95 -11.41 12.89
N TRP A 230 17.93 -10.65 12.40
CA TRP A 230 17.83 -9.99 11.10
C TRP A 230 17.60 -10.98 9.97
N ASN A 231 18.22 -12.17 10.03
CA ASN A 231 18.06 -13.21 9.02
C ASN A 231 17.05 -14.30 9.40
N GLY A 232 16.26 -14.09 10.45
CA GLY A 232 15.12 -14.94 10.78
C GLY A 232 14.04 -14.94 9.69
N ASP A 233 13.32 -16.05 9.54
CA ASP A 233 12.34 -16.23 8.46
C ASP A 233 11.23 -15.17 8.47
N ARG A 234 10.76 -14.80 9.67
CA ARG A 234 9.76 -13.72 9.86
C ARG A 234 10.28 -12.37 9.39
N ALA A 235 11.52 -12.02 9.73
CA ALA A 235 12.15 -10.77 9.33
C ALA A 235 12.39 -10.71 7.82
N LYS A 236 12.87 -11.80 7.21
CA LYS A 236 13.02 -11.93 5.75
C LYS A 236 11.70 -11.80 5.00
N LEU A 237 10.62 -12.37 5.54
CA LEU A 237 9.28 -12.25 4.95
C LEU A 237 8.78 -10.81 5.05
N TYR A 238 8.89 -10.18 6.23
CA TYR A 238 8.49 -8.79 6.44
C TYR A 238 9.23 -7.84 5.51
N ARG A 239 10.55 -7.98 5.41
CA ARG A 239 11.37 -7.12 4.52
C ARG A 239 10.97 -7.25 3.07
N ARG A 240 10.64 -8.46 2.60
CA ARG A 240 10.12 -8.66 1.23
C ARG A 240 8.77 -7.98 1.03
N GLN A 241 7.87 -8.08 2.00
CA GLN A 241 6.54 -7.44 1.94
C GLN A 241 6.62 -5.91 1.97
N GLU A 242 7.47 -5.35 2.83
CA GLU A 242 7.63 -3.90 3.02
C GLU A 242 8.73 -3.29 2.15
N ARG A 243 9.33 -4.06 1.24
CA ARG A 243 10.42 -3.64 0.33
C ARG A 243 11.65 -3.06 1.05
N ILE A 244 11.98 -3.60 2.22
CA ILE A 244 13.16 -3.19 2.99
C ILE A 244 14.37 -3.98 2.49
N PRO A 245 15.47 -3.32 2.05
CA PRO A 245 16.67 -4.00 1.61
C PRO A 245 17.26 -4.93 2.68
N GLY A 246 17.71 -6.12 2.27
CA GLY A 246 18.22 -7.16 3.17
C GLY A 246 19.64 -6.92 3.68
N ASP A 247 20.38 -6.02 3.05
CA ASP A 247 21.78 -5.67 3.29
C ASP A 247 21.96 -4.56 4.36
N LEU A 248 20.87 -3.99 4.88
CA LEU A 248 20.95 -2.90 5.86
C LEU A 248 21.49 -3.35 7.23
N GLY A 249 21.15 -4.57 7.66
CA GLY A 249 21.41 -5.04 9.03
C GLY A 249 20.52 -4.36 10.09
N THR A 250 20.80 -4.65 11.37
CA THR A 250 20.09 -4.07 12.51
C THR A 250 21.08 -3.58 13.57
N ALA A 251 20.76 -2.48 14.25
CA ALA A 251 21.54 -2.00 15.39
C ALA A 251 21.05 -2.67 16.69
N VAL A 252 21.91 -2.67 17.71
CA VAL A 252 21.59 -3.20 19.04
C VAL A 252 21.71 -2.09 20.07
N ASN A 253 20.62 -1.80 20.78
CA ASN A 253 20.60 -0.78 21.82
C ASN A 253 20.72 -1.45 23.18
N VAL A 254 21.78 -1.14 23.92
CA VAL A 254 22.00 -1.58 25.29
C VAL A 254 21.69 -0.41 26.21
N CYS A 255 20.66 -0.54 27.05
CA CYS A 255 20.15 0.56 27.86
C CYS A 255 19.91 0.11 29.30
N SER A 256 20.27 0.93 30.29
CA SER A 256 20.02 0.63 31.70
C SER A 256 18.52 0.41 31.94
N MET A 257 18.19 -0.61 32.73
CA MET A 257 16.80 -0.89 33.10
C MET A 257 16.23 0.21 34.00
N VAL A 258 14.97 0.53 33.73
CA VAL A 258 14.09 1.32 34.59
C VAL A 258 12.82 0.50 34.82
N PHE A 259 12.31 0.49 36.04
CA PHE A 259 11.24 -0.40 36.47
C PHE A 259 9.96 0.35 36.79
N GLY A 260 8.93 0.13 35.96
CA GLY A 260 7.56 0.60 36.20
C GLY A 260 6.79 -0.25 37.23
N ASN A 261 7.38 -1.31 37.77
CA ASN A 261 6.73 -2.33 38.59
C ASN A 261 7.35 -2.48 40.00
N LEU A 262 7.92 -1.41 40.55
CA LEU A 262 8.47 -1.39 41.93
C LEU A 262 7.43 -1.07 43.01
N GLY A 263 6.21 -0.70 42.63
CA GLY A 263 5.21 -0.24 43.58
C GLY A 263 4.17 0.70 42.95
N PRO A 264 3.28 1.27 43.78
CA PRO A 264 2.21 2.16 43.31
C PRO A 264 2.73 3.52 42.79
N ASP A 265 3.92 3.95 43.17
CA ASP A 265 4.58 5.16 42.66
C ASP A 265 5.38 4.93 41.37
N SER A 266 5.20 3.77 40.73
CA SER A 266 5.86 3.38 39.49
C SER A 266 4.83 2.90 38.46
N GLY A 267 5.15 3.02 37.18
CA GLY A 267 4.30 2.56 36.08
C GLY A 267 4.93 2.77 34.72
N THR A 268 4.24 2.36 33.67
CA THR A 268 4.70 2.48 32.28
C THR A 268 3.55 2.96 31.41
N GLY A 269 3.86 3.65 30.31
CA GLY A 269 2.84 4.11 29.39
C GLY A 269 3.34 4.34 27.97
N VAL A 270 2.38 4.51 27.08
CA VAL A 270 2.57 4.91 25.69
C VAL A 270 1.74 6.16 25.46
N ALA A 271 2.31 7.18 24.82
CA ALA A 271 1.68 8.46 24.58
C ALA A 271 1.85 8.90 23.12
N PHE A 272 0.88 9.63 22.60
CA PHE A 272 0.95 10.32 21.32
C PHE A 272 0.70 11.81 21.53
N THR A 273 1.48 12.66 20.86
CA THR A 273 1.34 14.13 20.96
C THR A 273 0.02 14.66 20.40
N ARG A 274 -0.64 13.88 19.55
CA ARG A 274 -1.97 14.08 18.98
C ARG A 274 -2.68 12.74 18.87
N ASP A 275 -3.99 12.74 18.72
CA ASP A 275 -4.73 11.52 18.43
C ASP A 275 -4.33 10.96 17.05
N PRO A 276 -3.73 9.75 16.96
CA PRO A 276 -3.31 9.17 15.68
C PRO A 276 -4.49 8.73 14.79
N ALA A 277 -5.71 8.64 15.34
CA ALA A 277 -6.91 8.27 14.62
C ALA A 277 -7.67 9.48 14.06
N SER A 278 -7.92 10.49 14.90
CA SER A 278 -8.67 11.67 14.50
C SER A 278 -7.80 12.83 14.03
N GLY A 279 -6.57 12.94 14.51
CA GLY A 279 -5.66 14.06 14.23
C GLY A 279 -5.83 15.27 15.15
N HIS A 280 -6.75 15.23 16.12
CA HIS A 280 -6.92 16.32 17.08
C HIS A 280 -5.75 16.42 18.04
N GLN A 281 -5.43 17.65 18.45
CA GLN A 281 -4.51 17.90 19.55
C GLN A 281 -5.14 17.47 20.88
N GLY A 282 -4.33 16.87 21.74
CA GLY A 282 -4.78 16.42 23.04
C GLY A 282 -3.95 15.26 23.57
N VAL A 283 -4.21 14.90 24.82
CA VAL A 283 -3.50 13.83 25.52
C VAL A 283 -4.11 12.50 25.10
N TYR A 284 -3.40 11.78 24.23
CA TYR A 284 -3.79 10.46 23.76
C TYR A 284 -2.74 9.43 24.21
N GLY A 285 -3.19 8.31 24.77
CA GLY A 285 -2.31 7.24 25.21
C GLY A 285 -2.88 6.41 26.35
N ASP A 286 -2.09 5.43 26.77
CA ASP A 286 -2.42 4.47 27.81
C ASP A 286 -1.33 4.46 28.88
N TYR A 287 -1.75 4.30 30.13
CA TYR A 287 -0.86 4.16 31.28
C TYR A 287 -1.25 2.95 32.14
N LEU A 288 -0.27 2.30 32.73
CA LEU A 288 -0.47 1.18 33.65
C LEU A 288 0.45 1.31 34.86
N GLN A 289 -0.16 1.40 36.04
CA GLN A 289 0.54 1.48 37.32
C GLN A 289 1.05 0.10 37.76
N ASN A 290 2.24 0.08 38.36
CA ASN A 290 2.93 -1.10 38.87
C ASN A 290 3.02 -2.22 37.82
N ALA A 291 3.63 -1.91 36.66
CA ALA A 291 3.69 -2.80 35.50
C ALA A 291 4.94 -2.55 34.64
N GLN A 292 5.26 -3.49 33.74
CA GLN A 292 6.28 -3.30 32.70
C GLN A 292 5.64 -3.10 31.33
N GLY A 293 6.40 -2.56 30.38
CA GLY A 293 5.87 -2.24 29.04
C GLY A 293 5.24 -3.43 28.31
N GLU A 294 5.70 -4.64 28.59
CA GLU A 294 5.11 -5.89 28.08
C GLU A 294 3.64 -6.04 28.49
N ASP A 295 3.29 -5.68 29.72
CA ASP A 295 1.92 -5.85 30.24
C ASP A 295 0.92 -4.90 29.54
N VAL A 296 1.40 -3.74 29.07
CA VAL A 296 0.62 -2.79 28.25
C VAL A 296 0.40 -3.34 26.85
N VAL A 297 1.44 -3.93 26.23
CA VAL A 297 1.36 -4.48 24.87
C VAL A 297 0.55 -5.78 24.82
N ALA A 298 0.66 -6.62 25.85
CA ALA A 298 -0.02 -7.91 25.91
C ALA A 298 -1.52 -7.79 26.25
N GLY A 299 -1.98 -6.64 26.75
CA GLY A 299 -3.40 -6.41 27.07
C GLY A 299 -3.95 -7.29 28.19
N ILE A 300 -3.08 -7.89 29.01
CA ILE A 300 -3.46 -8.80 30.10
C ILE A 300 -4.12 -8.02 31.25
N ARG A 301 -3.75 -6.75 31.42
CA ARG A 301 -4.32 -5.82 32.40
C ARG A 301 -4.94 -4.64 31.68
N ASN A 302 -6.09 -4.19 32.18
CA ASN A 302 -6.74 -2.99 31.66
C ASN A 302 -5.86 -1.76 31.95
N THR A 303 -5.50 -1.04 30.90
CA THR A 303 -4.85 0.27 30.98
C THR A 303 -5.86 1.33 31.40
N VAL A 304 -5.34 2.44 31.92
CA VAL A 304 -6.12 3.68 32.08
C VAL A 304 -5.72 4.67 30.99
N PRO A 305 -6.64 5.53 30.52
CA PRO A 305 -6.30 6.63 29.63
C PRO A 305 -5.20 7.51 30.22
N LEU A 306 -4.31 8.02 29.37
CA LEU A 306 -3.17 8.86 29.79
C LEU A 306 -3.60 10.10 30.59
N ALA A 307 -4.82 10.63 30.36
CA ALA A 307 -5.36 11.73 31.14
C ALA A 307 -5.53 11.41 32.64
N GLU A 308 -5.77 10.14 32.99
CA GLU A 308 -5.87 9.72 34.40
C GLU A 308 -4.52 9.78 35.14
N LEU A 309 -3.39 9.79 34.40
CA LEU A 309 -2.07 9.96 35.00
C LEU A 309 -1.96 11.27 35.79
N GLU A 310 -2.69 12.33 35.42
CA GLU A 310 -2.70 13.58 36.19
C GLU A 310 -3.15 13.36 37.64
N GLN A 311 -4.10 12.46 37.88
CA GLN A 311 -4.61 12.16 39.22
C GLN A 311 -3.68 11.22 39.99
N ILE A 312 -2.93 10.37 39.28
CA ILE A 312 -2.03 9.37 39.86
C ILE A 312 -0.68 9.99 40.24
N ASP A 313 -0.03 10.69 39.31
CA ASP A 313 1.23 11.38 39.50
C ASP A 313 1.27 12.65 38.63
N LYS A 314 0.73 13.74 39.19
CA LYS A 314 0.68 15.05 38.52
C LYS A 314 2.06 15.55 38.09
N LYS A 315 3.11 15.29 38.88
CA LYS A 315 4.46 15.79 38.57
C LYS A 315 4.98 15.13 37.29
N SER A 316 4.86 13.80 37.19
CA SER A 316 5.26 13.07 36.00
C SER A 316 4.38 13.40 34.80
N TYR A 317 3.07 13.63 35.02
CA TYR A 317 2.14 14.08 33.96
C TYR A 317 2.54 15.44 33.37
N ASP A 318 2.73 16.45 34.23
CA ASP A 318 3.11 17.81 33.79
C ASP A 318 4.48 17.80 33.07
N GLN A 319 5.43 16.99 33.56
CA GLN A 319 6.72 16.81 32.90
C GLN A 319 6.57 16.13 31.53
N LEU A 320 5.74 15.09 31.42
CA LEU A 320 5.49 14.39 30.16
C LEU A 320 4.87 15.31 29.12
N LEU A 321 3.91 16.18 29.50
CA LEU A 321 3.33 17.15 28.57
C LEU A 321 4.37 18.14 28.01
N GLY A 322 5.27 18.65 28.84
CA GLY A 322 6.36 19.51 28.39
C GLY A 322 7.33 18.79 27.44
N ILE A 323 7.59 17.50 27.69
CA ILE A 323 8.41 16.66 26.79
C ILE A 323 7.69 16.42 25.47
N MET A 324 6.38 16.12 25.50
CA MET A 324 5.55 15.94 24.30
C MET A 324 5.58 17.17 23.40
N GLU A 325 5.43 18.37 23.98
CA GLU A 325 5.55 19.64 23.25
C GLU A 325 6.96 19.83 22.66
N THR A 326 8.01 19.55 23.44
CA THR A 326 9.40 19.66 22.99
C THR A 326 9.66 18.73 21.81
N LEU A 327 9.20 17.49 21.88
CA LEU A 327 9.36 16.49 20.82
C LEU A 327 8.58 16.88 19.56
N GLU A 328 7.32 17.30 19.68
CA GLU A 328 6.52 17.71 18.53
C GLU A 328 7.12 18.93 17.82
N ASN A 329 7.61 19.93 18.56
CA ASN A 329 8.27 21.11 17.99
C ASN A 329 9.63 20.77 17.34
N HIS A 330 10.36 19.81 17.91
CA HIS A 330 11.67 19.39 17.39
C HIS A 330 11.55 18.51 16.14
N TYR A 331 10.69 17.49 16.17
CA TYR A 331 10.46 16.58 15.05
C TYR A 331 9.49 17.17 14.01
N LYS A 332 8.80 18.26 14.36
CA LYS A 332 7.80 18.94 13.53
C LYS A 332 6.70 17.99 13.06
N ASP A 333 6.33 17.05 13.93
CA ASP A 333 5.35 16.02 13.62
C ASP A 333 4.79 15.36 14.88
N LEU A 334 3.67 14.66 14.70
CA LEU A 334 3.11 13.74 15.68
C LEU A 334 4.18 12.73 16.13
N CYS A 335 4.41 12.66 17.45
CA CYS A 335 5.36 11.73 18.04
C CYS A 335 4.63 10.64 18.83
N ASP A 336 5.04 9.39 18.63
CA ASP A 336 4.71 8.19 19.42
C ASP A 336 5.84 7.98 20.45
N ILE A 337 5.47 7.85 21.72
CA ILE A 337 6.37 7.95 22.88
C ILE A 337 6.14 6.77 23.82
N GLU A 338 7.22 6.08 24.18
CA GLU A 338 7.22 5.09 25.29
C GLU A 338 7.92 5.71 26.50
N PHE A 339 7.30 5.61 27.68
CA PHE A 339 7.85 6.14 28.92
C PHE A 339 7.63 5.20 30.12
N THR A 340 8.43 5.39 31.16
CA THR A 340 8.30 4.68 32.43
C THR A 340 8.51 5.65 33.58
N ILE A 341 7.72 5.51 34.63
CA ILE A 341 7.87 6.20 35.90
C ILE A 341 8.42 5.19 36.89
N GLU A 342 9.60 5.47 37.44
CA GLU A 342 10.21 4.67 38.50
C GLU A 342 10.28 5.55 39.75
N ARG A 343 9.54 5.18 40.80
CA ARG A 343 9.49 5.91 42.08
C ARG A 343 9.28 7.43 41.93
N GLY A 344 8.30 7.82 41.11
CA GLY A 344 7.98 9.22 40.82
C GLY A 344 9.00 9.98 39.96
N GLN A 345 9.91 9.27 39.28
CA GLN A 345 10.82 9.82 38.28
C GLN A 345 10.45 9.33 36.87
N LEU A 346 10.15 10.26 35.97
CA LEU A 346 9.84 9.99 34.57
C LEU A 346 11.10 9.71 33.75
N TRP A 347 11.04 8.67 32.92
CA TRP A 347 12.07 8.25 31.99
C TRP A 347 11.50 8.02 30.59
N MET A 348 12.18 8.54 29.58
CA MET A 348 11.83 8.40 28.16
C MET A 348 12.56 7.20 27.56
N LEU A 349 11.81 6.21 27.06
CA LEU A 349 12.37 4.96 26.56
C LEU A 349 12.46 4.90 25.03
N GLN A 350 11.57 5.62 24.35
CA GLN A 350 11.53 5.66 22.89
C GLN A 350 10.72 6.87 22.44
N THR A 351 11.12 7.44 21.31
CA THR A 351 10.25 8.29 20.50
C THR A 351 10.40 7.93 19.03
N ARG A 352 9.37 8.18 18.24
CA ARG A 352 9.39 8.16 16.77
C ARG A 352 8.25 8.98 16.22
N VAL A 353 8.33 9.30 14.94
CA VAL A 353 7.16 9.83 14.21
C VAL A 353 6.03 8.81 14.26
N GLY A 354 4.87 9.24 14.77
CA GLY A 354 3.72 8.39 15.02
C GLY A 354 3.04 7.93 13.73
N LYS A 355 2.69 6.63 13.67
CA LYS A 355 1.78 6.11 12.65
C LYS A 355 0.38 6.67 12.91
N ARG A 356 -0.38 6.91 11.84
CA ARG A 356 -1.67 7.60 11.90
C ARG A 356 -2.59 7.19 10.75
N THR A 357 -3.88 7.46 10.89
CA THR A 357 -4.86 7.27 9.81
C THR A 357 -4.65 8.30 8.70
N ALA A 358 -5.21 8.03 7.51
CA ALA A 358 -5.22 9.00 6.44
C ALA A 358 -5.89 10.32 6.85
N GLY A 359 -7.02 10.26 7.58
CA GLY A 359 -7.73 11.47 8.03
C GLY A 359 -6.89 12.30 8.99
N ALA A 360 -6.23 11.66 9.95
CA ALA A 360 -5.33 12.32 10.87
C ALA A 360 -4.12 12.94 10.14
N ALA A 361 -3.56 12.27 9.13
CA ALA A 361 -2.42 12.80 8.37
C ALA A 361 -2.74 14.16 7.70
N PHE A 362 -3.89 14.27 7.03
CA PHE A 362 -4.30 15.52 6.39
C PHE A 362 -4.56 16.63 7.41
N ARG A 363 -5.29 16.34 8.49
CA ARG A 363 -5.57 17.32 9.55
C ARG A 363 -4.30 17.79 10.27
N ILE A 364 -3.42 16.87 10.65
CA ILE A 364 -2.16 17.21 11.33
C ILE A 364 -1.29 18.06 10.42
N ALA A 365 -1.16 17.72 9.13
CA ALA A 365 -0.36 18.50 8.18
C ALA A 365 -0.83 19.96 8.10
N THR A 366 -2.14 20.22 8.02
CA THR A 366 -2.66 21.59 7.99
C THR A 366 -2.54 22.31 9.34
N GLN A 367 -2.80 21.62 10.45
CA GLN A 367 -2.64 22.19 11.80
C GLN A 367 -1.18 22.61 12.08
N LEU A 368 -0.19 21.82 11.65
CA LEU A 368 1.22 22.16 11.80
C LEU A 368 1.61 23.40 10.98
N VAL A 369 0.97 23.61 9.82
CA VAL A 369 1.13 24.86 9.04
C VAL A 369 0.53 26.04 9.79
N ASP A 370 -0.67 25.88 10.36
CA ASP A 370 -1.35 26.95 11.10
C ASP A 370 -0.59 27.36 12.37
N GLN A 371 0.15 26.41 12.96
CA GLN A 371 1.04 26.64 14.09
C GLN A 371 2.41 27.21 13.67
N GLY A 372 2.68 27.31 12.36
CA GLY A 372 3.96 27.81 11.83
C GLY A 372 5.15 26.87 12.04
N LEU A 373 4.92 25.58 12.33
CA LEU A 373 5.97 24.59 12.54
C LEU A 373 6.56 24.09 11.21
N ILE A 374 5.71 23.97 10.19
CA ILE A 374 6.05 23.60 8.82
C ILE A 374 5.42 24.57 7.82
N ASP A 375 5.92 24.58 6.58
CA ASP A 375 5.30 25.32 5.49
C ASP A 375 4.34 24.45 4.66
N GLU A 376 3.60 25.05 3.72
CA GLU A 376 2.67 24.29 2.85
C GLU A 376 3.39 23.24 1.99
N THR A 377 4.67 23.45 1.67
CA THR A 377 5.48 22.54 0.86
C THR A 377 5.75 21.24 1.61
N GLU A 378 6.21 21.36 2.85
CA GLU A 378 6.43 20.25 3.77
C GLU A 378 5.10 19.54 4.09
N ALA A 379 4.02 20.27 4.33
CA ALA A 379 2.70 19.69 4.57
C ALA A 379 2.22 18.80 3.42
N LEU A 380 2.48 19.21 2.17
CA LEU A 380 2.18 18.42 0.98
C LEU A 380 3.03 17.13 0.91
N GLN A 381 4.26 17.14 1.44
CA GLN A 381 5.10 15.94 1.51
C GLN A 381 4.69 14.96 2.61
N ARG A 382 4.02 15.44 3.68
CA ARG A 382 3.55 14.65 4.83
C ARG A 382 2.32 13.78 4.56
N VAL A 383 1.61 14.03 3.45
CA VAL A 383 0.48 13.21 2.99
C VAL A 383 0.80 12.52 1.67
N ASN A 384 0.03 11.51 1.28
CA ASN A 384 0.19 10.84 -0.01
C ASN A 384 -1.14 10.40 -0.65
N GLY A 385 -1.06 10.00 -1.91
CA GLY A 385 -2.17 9.58 -2.76
C GLY A 385 -2.83 8.30 -2.31
N ALA A 386 -2.08 7.37 -1.72
CA ALA A 386 -2.65 6.16 -1.12
C ALA A 386 -3.56 6.50 0.08
N GLN A 387 -3.15 7.46 0.92
CA GLN A 387 -3.98 7.99 2.00
C GLN A 387 -5.22 8.70 1.45
N LEU A 388 -5.09 9.53 0.41
CA LEU A 388 -6.25 10.19 -0.21
C LEU A 388 -7.23 9.16 -0.80
N ALA A 389 -6.74 8.14 -1.48
CA ALA A 389 -7.58 7.05 -2.00
C ALA A 389 -8.34 6.35 -0.86
N GLN A 390 -7.69 6.11 0.28
CA GLN A 390 -8.35 5.55 1.48
C GLN A 390 -9.50 6.43 1.98
N LEU A 391 -9.34 7.76 1.91
CA LEU A 391 -10.39 8.70 2.30
C LEU A 391 -11.56 8.74 1.32
N MET A 392 -11.40 8.22 0.09
CA MET A 392 -12.43 8.22 -0.93
C MET A 392 -13.29 6.94 -0.94
N PHE A 393 -12.98 5.93 -0.12
CA PHE A 393 -13.84 4.75 -0.04
C PHE A 393 -15.21 5.05 0.59
N PRO A 394 -16.29 4.41 0.11
CA PRO A 394 -17.60 4.48 0.74
C PRO A 394 -17.56 4.02 2.19
N ARG A 395 -18.45 4.58 3.03
CA ARG A 395 -18.56 4.27 4.46
C ARG A 395 -20.00 3.88 4.80
N PHE A 396 -20.19 3.22 5.93
CA PHE A 396 -21.54 3.03 6.46
C PHE A 396 -22.06 4.33 7.09
N ASP A 397 -23.36 4.54 6.99
CA ASP A 397 -24.07 5.56 7.74
C ASP A 397 -23.98 5.25 9.25
N GLU A 398 -23.35 6.15 10.01
CA GLU A 398 -23.12 5.98 11.45
C GLU A 398 -24.42 6.07 12.27
N GLU A 399 -25.48 6.66 11.72
CA GLU A 399 -26.80 6.76 12.37
C GLU A 399 -27.69 5.55 12.12
N ALA A 400 -27.29 4.65 11.21
CA ALA A 400 -28.06 3.47 10.88
C ALA A 400 -28.13 2.49 12.07
N LYS A 401 -29.30 1.89 12.29
CA LYS A 401 -29.44 0.79 13.25
C LYS A 401 -28.75 -0.45 12.71
N THR A 402 -27.57 -0.74 13.21
CA THR A 402 -26.80 -1.92 12.81
C THR A 402 -26.96 -3.07 13.79
N GLN A 403 -27.03 -4.30 13.29
CA GLN A 403 -26.84 -5.50 14.09
C GLN A 403 -25.49 -6.12 13.74
N GLN A 404 -24.46 -5.78 14.53
CA GLN A 404 -23.14 -6.38 14.37
C GLN A 404 -23.20 -7.86 14.77
N VAL A 405 -22.67 -8.71 13.91
CA VAL A 405 -22.68 -10.18 14.07
C VAL A 405 -21.31 -10.82 14.03
N GLY A 406 -20.28 -10.05 13.76
CA GLY A 406 -18.92 -10.54 13.91
C GLY A 406 -17.93 -9.41 13.72
N ARG A 407 -16.67 -9.72 14.03
CA ARG A 407 -15.55 -8.86 13.70
C ARG A 407 -14.40 -9.72 13.19
N GLY A 408 -13.78 -9.27 12.11
CA GLY A 408 -12.53 -9.78 11.61
C GLY A 408 -11.47 -8.68 11.53
N ILE A 409 -10.41 -8.99 10.82
CA ILE A 409 -9.33 -8.12 10.46
C ILE A 409 -9.76 -7.23 9.29
N ALA A 410 -9.71 -5.92 9.48
CA ALA A 410 -9.79 -4.92 8.42
C ALA A 410 -8.65 -5.12 7.41
N ALA A 411 -8.95 -5.83 6.31
CA ALA A 411 -7.95 -6.31 5.37
C ALA A 411 -7.80 -5.36 4.16
N SER A 412 -8.91 -4.82 3.69
CA SER A 412 -8.97 -3.78 2.65
C SER A 412 -10.13 -2.83 2.94
N PRO A 413 -9.88 -1.51 3.02
CA PRO A 413 -10.86 -0.52 3.50
C PRO A 413 -12.08 -0.38 2.58
N GLY A 414 -13.18 0.13 3.14
CA GLY A 414 -14.44 0.39 2.46
C GLY A 414 -15.65 -0.22 3.16
N ALA A 415 -16.84 0.13 2.67
CA ALA A 415 -18.11 -0.46 3.08
C ALA A 415 -18.74 -1.17 1.88
N ALA A 416 -19.11 -2.44 2.06
CA ALA A 416 -19.76 -3.23 1.01
C ALA A 416 -21.03 -3.89 1.53
N VAL A 417 -22.05 -3.91 0.68
CA VAL A 417 -23.36 -4.52 0.95
C VAL A 417 -23.75 -5.38 -0.23
N GLY A 418 -24.22 -6.59 0.06
CA GLY A 418 -24.68 -7.51 -0.98
C GLY A 418 -25.20 -8.81 -0.42
N LYS A 419 -25.72 -9.64 -1.32
CA LYS A 419 -26.17 -10.99 -1.01
C LYS A 419 -24.97 -11.89 -0.73
N ALA A 420 -25.01 -12.65 0.36
CA ALA A 420 -23.99 -13.63 0.70
C ALA A 420 -23.97 -14.77 -0.33
N VAL A 421 -22.80 -15.01 -0.93
CA VAL A 421 -22.54 -16.12 -1.86
C VAL A 421 -21.31 -16.89 -1.40
N PHE A 422 -21.32 -18.23 -1.55
CA PHE A 422 -20.31 -19.09 -0.92
C PHE A 422 -19.32 -19.74 -1.90
N ASP A 423 -19.47 -19.46 -3.20
CA ASP A 423 -18.57 -19.90 -4.26
C ASP A 423 -18.39 -18.83 -5.36
N SER A 424 -17.22 -18.89 -6.01
CA SER A 424 -16.77 -17.95 -7.05
C SER A 424 -17.71 -17.92 -8.26
N TYR A 425 -18.16 -19.09 -8.74
CA TYR A 425 -19.07 -19.20 -9.88
C TYR A 425 -20.39 -18.44 -9.65
N THR A 426 -20.98 -18.59 -8.47
CA THR A 426 -22.24 -17.93 -8.11
C THR A 426 -22.05 -16.41 -8.00
N ALA A 427 -20.93 -15.95 -7.43
CA ALA A 427 -20.58 -14.53 -7.39
C ALA A 427 -20.53 -13.90 -8.79
N VAL A 428 -19.83 -14.53 -9.74
CA VAL A 428 -19.74 -14.07 -11.13
C VAL A 428 -21.11 -14.07 -11.81
N LYS A 429 -21.87 -15.17 -11.67
CA LYS A 429 -23.18 -15.32 -12.30
C LYS A 429 -24.16 -14.23 -11.85
N TRP A 430 -24.22 -13.97 -10.55
CA TRP A 430 -25.18 -13.01 -9.98
C TRP A 430 -24.76 -11.56 -10.25
N SER A 431 -23.47 -11.27 -10.16
CA SER A 431 -22.91 -9.96 -10.55
C SER A 431 -23.23 -9.63 -12.01
N ARG A 432 -23.09 -10.60 -12.94
CA ARG A 432 -23.49 -10.44 -14.35
C ARG A 432 -24.99 -10.17 -14.57
N SER A 433 -25.84 -10.59 -13.63
CA SER A 433 -27.28 -10.27 -13.65
C SER A 433 -27.64 -8.94 -12.95
N GLY A 434 -26.64 -8.17 -12.51
CA GLY A 434 -26.82 -6.86 -11.86
C GLY A 434 -27.03 -6.92 -10.34
N GLU A 435 -26.84 -8.10 -9.71
CA GLU A 435 -27.00 -8.28 -8.27
C GLU A 435 -25.70 -7.98 -7.53
N LYS A 436 -25.78 -7.24 -6.42
CA LYS A 436 -24.63 -6.99 -5.54
C LYS A 436 -24.40 -8.19 -4.64
N VAL A 437 -23.16 -8.68 -4.58
CA VAL A 437 -22.81 -9.89 -3.82
C VAL A 437 -21.61 -9.69 -2.91
N ILE A 438 -21.62 -10.39 -1.77
CA ILE A 438 -20.48 -10.52 -0.86
C ILE A 438 -19.99 -11.97 -0.91
N LEU A 439 -18.76 -12.17 -1.36
CA LEU A 439 -18.15 -13.49 -1.42
C LEU A 439 -17.71 -13.92 -0.02
N VAL A 440 -18.37 -14.94 0.54
CA VAL A 440 -18.11 -15.48 1.87
C VAL A 440 -17.37 -16.81 1.74
N ARG A 441 -16.15 -16.88 2.28
CA ARG A 441 -15.31 -18.08 2.21
C ARG A 441 -14.73 -18.43 3.58
N ARG A 442 -14.26 -19.66 3.75
CA ARG A 442 -13.40 -19.99 4.91
C ARG A 442 -12.03 -19.32 4.75
N GLU A 443 -11.45 -19.53 3.59
CA GLU A 443 -10.23 -18.92 3.07
C GLU A 443 -10.41 -18.87 1.54
N THR A 444 -9.85 -17.85 0.88
CA THR A 444 -9.85 -17.77 -0.58
C THR A 444 -8.63 -18.48 -1.15
N ASN A 445 -8.79 -19.10 -2.31
CA ASN A 445 -7.69 -19.64 -3.09
C ASN A 445 -7.62 -18.97 -4.49
N PRO A 446 -6.63 -19.27 -5.34
CA PRO A 446 -6.53 -18.68 -6.66
C PRO A 446 -7.75 -18.90 -7.56
N ASP A 447 -8.47 -20.02 -7.42
CA ASP A 447 -9.68 -20.31 -8.19
C ASP A 447 -10.87 -19.39 -7.82
N ASP A 448 -10.78 -18.69 -6.68
CA ASP A 448 -11.80 -17.75 -6.22
C ASP A 448 -11.64 -16.34 -6.85
N LEU A 449 -10.60 -16.11 -7.67
CA LEU A 449 -10.24 -14.78 -8.21
C LEU A 449 -11.37 -14.10 -8.99
N ASP A 450 -12.00 -14.80 -9.95
CA ASP A 450 -13.09 -14.24 -10.75
C ASP A 450 -14.28 -13.80 -9.88
N GLY A 451 -14.60 -14.59 -8.85
CA GLY A 451 -15.64 -14.28 -7.88
C GLY A 451 -15.27 -13.11 -6.97
N MET A 452 -13.99 -12.98 -6.62
CA MET A 452 -13.47 -11.84 -5.85
C MET A 452 -13.56 -10.54 -6.64
N ILE A 453 -13.26 -10.58 -7.94
CA ILE A 453 -13.41 -9.43 -8.86
C ILE A 453 -14.89 -9.03 -8.99
N ALA A 454 -15.77 -10.03 -9.14
CA ALA A 454 -17.19 -9.83 -9.33
C ALA A 454 -17.95 -9.32 -8.09
N ALA A 455 -17.44 -9.58 -6.88
CA ALA A 455 -18.09 -9.22 -5.63
C ALA A 455 -17.90 -7.75 -5.23
N GLU A 456 -18.83 -7.18 -4.46
CA GLU A 456 -18.70 -5.86 -3.83
C GLU A 456 -17.70 -5.89 -2.67
N GLY A 457 -17.62 -7.03 -1.99
CA GLY A 457 -16.67 -7.25 -0.94
C GLY A 457 -16.46 -8.73 -0.62
N ILE A 458 -15.41 -9.00 0.15
CA ILE A 458 -14.94 -10.36 0.46
C ILE A 458 -14.89 -10.53 1.98
N LEU A 459 -15.51 -11.59 2.47
CA LEU A 459 -15.52 -11.97 3.87
C LEU A 459 -14.89 -13.36 4.05
N THR A 460 -13.86 -13.47 4.88
CA THR A 460 -13.29 -14.78 5.23
C THR A 460 -13.32 -15.05 6.73
N SER A 461 -13.66 -16.28 7.13
CA SER A 461 -13.62 -16.67 8.55
C SER A 461 -12.20 -16.98 9.04
N ARG A 462 -11.26 -17.25 8.13
CA ARG A 462 -9.82 -17.42 8.41
C ARG A 462 -8.98 -16.50 7.52
N GLY A 463 -7.76 -16.25 7.97
CA GLY A 463 -6.76 -15.47 7.22
C GLY A 463 -6.44 -14.11 7.86
N GLY A 464 -5.16 -13.76 7.85
CA GLY A 464 -4.65 -12.48 8.38
C GLY A 464 -4.66 -11.34 7.35
N LYS A 465 -4.06 -10.20 7.73
CA LYS A 465 -3.83 -9.03 6.84
C LYS A 465 -3.00 -9.36 5.59
N THR A 466 -2.30 -10.49 5.59
CA THR A 466 -1.43 -11.00 4.52
C THR A 466 -1.99 -12.28 3.87
N SER A 467 -3.24 -12.63 4.16
CA SER A 467 -3.90 -13.77 3.51
C SER A 467 -4.14 -13.47 2.03
N HIS A 468 -4.29 -14.51 1.21
CA HIS A 468 -4.62 -14.40 -0.21
C HIS A 468 -5.78 -13.42 -0.46
N ALA A 469 -6.86 -13.53 0.33
CA ALA A 469 -8.02 -12.64 0.29
C ALA A 469 -7.62 -11.17 0.52
N ALA A 470 -6.84 -10.92 1.58
CA ALA A 470 -6.43 -9.57 1.97
C ALA A 470 -5.51 -8.90 0.95
N VAL A 471 -4.57 -9.65 0.39
CA VAL A 471 -3.60 -9.14 -0.59
C VAL A 471 -4.30 -8.81 -1.92
N VAL A 472 -5.08 -9.75 -2.44
CA VAL A 472 -5.79 -9.59 -3.72
C VAL A 472 -6.87 -8.50 -3.61
N ALA A 473 -7.68 -8.50 -2.55
CA ALA A 473 -8.71 -7.48 -2.37
C ALA A 473 -8.14 -6.06 -2.26
N ARG A 474 -6.96 -5.91 -1.65
CA ARG A 474 -6.27 -4.62 -1.55
C ARG A 474 -5.75 -4.14 -2.90
N GLY A 475 -5.13 -5.03 -3.69
CA GLY A 475 -4.69 -4.71 -5.05
C GLY A 475 -5.86 -4.31 -5.97
N MET A 476 -7.04 -4.87 -5.73
CA MET A 476 -8.26 -4.57 -6.50
C MET A 476 -9.09 -3.40 -5.93
N GLY A 477 -8.74 -2.85 -4.77
CA GLY A 477 -9.55 -1.83 -4.09
C GLY A 477 -10.95 -2.33 -3.68
N LYS A 478 -11.10 -3.62 -3.42
CA LYS A 478 -12.36 -4.24 -2.96
C LYS A 478 -12.39 -4.27 -1.43
N THR A 479 -13.55 -4.00 -0.84
CA THR A 479 -13.75 -4.06 0.61
C THR A 479 -13.51 -5.49 1.09
N CYS A 480 -12.67 -5.67 2.11
CA CYS A 480 -12.37 -7.01 2.61
C CYS A 480 -12.20 -7.07 4.12
N VAL A 481 -12.86 -8.06 4.71
CA VAL A 481 -12.73 -8.45 6.12
C VAL A 481 -12.24 -9.88 6.17
N CYS A 482 -11.08 -10.12 6.75
CA CYS A 482 -10.48 -11.46 6.85
C CYS A 482 -10.45 -11.95 8.30
N GLY A 483 -10.41 -13.26 8.51
CA GLY A 483 -10.19 -13.82 9.85
C GLY A 483 -11.29 -13.46 10.84
N ALA A 484 -12.54 -13.41 10.39
CA ALA A 484 -13.69 -13.32 11.28
C ALA A 484 -13.97 -14.69 11.93
N GLU A 485 -13.11 -15.09 12.87
CA GLU A 485 -13.10 -16.44 13.46
C GLU A 485 -14.40 -16.79 14.21
N GLU A 486 -15.14 -15.77 14.64
CA GLU A 486 -16.45 -15.89 15.28
C GLU A 486 -17.55 -16.38 14.31
N LEU A 487 -17.30 -16.35 13.00
CA LEU A 487 -18.23 -16.74 11.95
C LEU A 487 -17.94 -18.16 11.46
N GLU A 488 -18.89 -19.09 11.65
CA GLU A 488 -18.75 -20.45 11.18
C GLU A 488 -19.28 -20.58 9.73
N VAL A 489 -18.36 -20.58 8.77
CA VAL A 489 -18.70 -20.70 7.33
C VAL A 489 -18.71 -22.17 6.89
N ASP A 490 -19.81 -22.62 6.30
CA ASP A 490 -19.97 -23.94 5.66
C ASP A 490 -20.28 -23.75 4.16
N THR A 491 -19.25 -23.79 3.34
CA THR A 491 -19.36 -23.64 1.88
C THR A 491 -20.06 -24.81 1.19
N LYS A 492 -20.13 -25.99 1.81
CA LYS A 492 -20.84 -27.15 1.23
C LYS A 492 -22.34 -27.01 1.38
N ARG A 493 -22.79 -26.49 2.53
CA ARG A 493 -24.20 -26.19 2.79
C ARG A 493 -24.61 -24.77 2.39
N ARG A 494 -23.66 -23.97 1.90
CA ARG A 494 -23.86 -22.58 1.43
C ARG A 494 -24.52 -21.70 2.48
N ARG A 495 -23.96 -21.72 3.68
CA ARG A 495 -24.47 -20.95 4.83
C ARG A 495 -23.36 -20.54 5.78
N MET A 496 -23.62 -19.49 6.56
CA MET A 496 -22.74 -18.97 7.61
C MET A 496 -23.53 -18.88 8.93
N THR A 497 -22.97 -19.42 10.01
CA THR A 497 -23.56 -19.29 11.36
C THR A 497 -22.87 -18.17 12.11
N VAL A 498 -23.64 -17.25 12.68
CA VAL A 498 -23.12 -16.14 13.50
C VAL A 498 -23.24 -16.44 15.01
N PRO A 499 -22.48 -15.76 15.88
CA PRO A 499 -22.63 -15.85 17.33
C PRO A 499 -24.09 -15.61 17.77
N GLY A 500 -24.61 -16.48 18.64
CA GLY A 500 -26.03 -16.48 19.03
C GLY A 500 -26.91 -17.42 18.21
N GLY A 501 -26.35 -18.13 17.23
CA GLY A 501 -27.02 -19.25 16.53
C GLY A 501 -27.91 -18.86 15.35
N HIS A 502 -27.88 -17.59 14.93
CA HIS A 502 -28.56 -17.15 13.71
C HIS A 502 -27.77 -17.66 12.48
N VAL A 503 -28.49 -18.05 11.42
CA VAL A 503 -27.92 -18.64 10.20
C VAL A 503 -28.21 -17.71 9.03
N VAL A 504 -27.17 -17.33 8.30
CA VAL A 504 -27.21 -16.58 7.04
C VAL A 504 -27.13 -17.59 5.91
N GLU A 505 -28.17 -17.67 5.10
CA GLU A 505 -28.26 -18.54 3.93
C GLU A 505 -27.77 -17.82 2.66
N GLU A 506 -27.44 -18.58 1.61
CA GLU A 506 -27.09 -18.00 0.31
C GLU A 506 -28.23 -17.12 -0.23
N GLY A 507 -27.91 -15.88 -0.58
CA GLY A 507 -28.91 -14.89 -1.00
C GLY A 507 -29.32 -13.88 0.07
N ASP A 508 -29.03 -14.15 1.34
CA ASP A 508 -29.31 -13.19 2.42
C ASP A 508 -28.37 -11.98 2.33
N VAL A 509 -28.89 -10.80 2.64
CA VAL A 509 -28.10 -9.56 2.57
C VAL A 509 -27.25 -9.41 3.83
N ILE A 510 -25.96 -9.15 3.62
CA ILE A 510 -25.00 -8.82 4.68
C ILE A 510 -24.21 -7.58 4.30
N SER A 511 -23.64 -6.94 5.32
CA SER A 511 -22.82 -5.74 5.15
C SER A 511 -21.47 -5.92 5.84
N ILE A 512 -20.37 -5.55 5.19
CA ILE A 512 -19.01 -5.66 5.73
C ILE A 512 -18.28 -4.32 5.70
N ASP A 513 -17.60 -4.00 6.80
CA ASP A 513 -16.76 -2.81 6.95
C ASP A 513 -15.30 -3.23 6.92
N GLY A 514 -14.67 -3.06 5.77
CA GLY A 514 -13.26 -3.36 5.58
C GLY A 514 -12.30 -2.38 6.27
N SER A 515 -12.81 -1.28 6.83
CA SER A 515 -12.03 -0.29 7.59
C SER A 515 -11.97 -0.64 9.08
N SER A 516 -13.10 -1.04 9.67
CA SER A 516 -13.17 -1.42 11.10
C SER A 516 -13.12 -2.94 11.35
N GLY A 517 -13.29 -3.73 10.29
CA GLY A 517 -13.37 -5.19 10.32
C GLY A 517 -14.72 -5.73 10.78
N LYS A 518 -15.75 -4.89 10.91
CA LYS A 518 -17.07 -5.31 11.41
C LYS A 518 -17.92 -5.96 10.32
N VAL A 519 -18.73 -6.93 10.74
CA VAL A 519 -19.71 -7.63 9.89
C VAL A 519 -21.10 -7.42 10.49
N TYR A 520 -22.06 -7.06 9.65
CA TYR A 520 -23.44 -6.75 10.05
C TYR A 520 -24.45 -7.61 9.30
N LEU A 521 -25.54 -7.96 9.98
CA LEU A 521 -26.71 -8.56 9.33
C LEU A 521 -27.55 -7.50 8.63
N GLY A 522 -28.07 -7.86 7.45
CA GLY A 522 -28.92 -7.00 6.65
C GLY A 522 -28.14 -5.89 5.94
N GLU A 523 -28.90 -5.00 5.33
CA GLU A 523 -28.39 -3.82 4.63
C GLU A 523 -28.08 -2.71 5.64
N VAL A 524 -26.82 -2.29 5.69
CA VAL A 524 -26.41 -1.05 6.32
C VAL A 524 -26.23 -0.01 5.21
N PRO A 525 -26.96 1.13 5.24
CA PRO A 525 -26.83 2.16 4.21
C PRO A 525 -25.38 2.57 4.00
N VAL A 526 -24.92 2.49 2.75
CA VAL A 526 -23.59 2.95 2.35
C VAL A 526 -23.72 4.38 1.86
N VAL A 527 -23.04 5.29 2.55
CA VAL A 527 -22.92 6.68 2.15
C VAL A 527 -21.56 6.93 1.49
N PRO A 528 -21.50 7.77 0.44
CA PRO A 528 -20.21 8.22 -0.07
C PRO A 528 -19.44 8.94 1.04
N SER A 529 -18.11 8.81 1.03
CA SER A 529 -17.27 9.55 1.97
C SER A 529 -17.47 11.06 1.81
N PRO A 530 -17.41 11.86 2.91
CA PRO A 530 -17.43 13.33 2.83
C PRO A 530 -16.43 13.91 1.82
N VAL A 531 -15.28 13.24 1.65
CA VAL A 531 -14.25 13.63 0.67
C VAL A 531 -14.71 13.40 -0.77
N VAL A 532 -15.48 12.34 -1.04
CA VAL A 532 -16.09 12.11 -2.36
C VAL A 532 -17.22 13.09 -2.63
N GLU A 533 -18.07 13.36 -1.63
CA GLU A 533 -19.12 14.38 -1.72
C GLU A 533 -18.54 15.76 -2.06
N TYR A 534 -17.39 16.10 -1.47
CA TYR A 534 -16.63 17.28 -1.80
C TYR A 534 -16.17 17.29 -3.28
N PHE A 535 -15.55 16.21 -3.77
CA PHE A 535 -15.10 16.15 -5.17
C PHE A 535 -16.25 16.09 -6.19
N GLU A 536 -17.41 15.51 -5.83
CA GLU A 536 -18.64 15.55 -6.63
C GLU A 536 -19.29 16.95 -6.64
N GLY A 537 -18.78 17.90 -5.85
CA GLY A 537 -19.31 19.26 -5.74
C GLY A 537 -20.61 19.36 -4.96
N ARG A 538 -20.97 18.31 -4.20
CA ARG A 538 -22.16 18.25 -3.34
C ARG A 538 -21.91 18.81 -1.94
N MET A 539 -20.64 18.88 -1.52
CA MET A 539 -20.17 19.59 -0.32
C MET A 539 -19.18 20.71 -0.68
N HIS A 540 -19.15 21.77 0.12
CA HIS A 540 -18.26 22.92 -0.08
C HIS A 540 -17.37 23.15 1.15
N ALA A 541 -16.07 23.36 0.91
CA ALA A 541 -15.15 23.76 1.97
C ALA A 541 -15.53 25.18 2.46
N GLY A 542 -15.66 25.35 3.79
CA GLY A 542 -16.08 26.61 4.41
C GLY A 542 -17.61 26.80 4.56
N ALA A 543 -18.41 25.75 4.35
CA ALA A 543 -19.79 25.73 4.83
C ALA A 543 -19.83 25.51 6.36
N ASP A 544 -20.85 26.03 7.05
CA ASP A 544 -20.96 25.93 8.52
C ASP A 544 -21.01 24.46 9.04
N ASP A 545 -21.28 23.49 8.15
CA ASP A 545 -21.35 22.04 8.38
C ASP A 545 -20.17 21.25 7.77
N ALA A 546 -19.14 21.92 7.24
CA ALA A 546 -18.00 21.25 6.63
C ALA A 546 -17.13 20.53 7.67
N ASP A 547 -16.95 19.20 7.52
CA ASP A 547 -16.02 18.40 8.32
C ASP A 547 -14.59 18.97 8.18
N GLU A 548 -13.87 19.18 9.28
CA GLU A 548 -12.47 19.62 9.32
C GLU A 548 -11.56 18.82 8.37
N LEU A 549 -11.88 17.54 8.15
CA LEU A 549 -11.17 16.71 7.17
C LEU A 549 -11.31 17.23 5.74
N VAL A 550 -12.51 17.65 5.34
CA VAL A 550 -12.77 18.18 3.99
C VAL A 550 -12.02 19.49 3.79
N GLU A 551 -11.95 20.34 4.81
CA GLU A 551 -11.17 21.58 4.77
C GLU A 551 -9.66 21.29 4.62
N ALA A 552 -9.15 20.33 5.39
CA ALA A 552 -7.75 19.93 5.31
C ALA A 552 -7.40 19.35 3.92
N VAL A 553 -8.25 18.47 3.38
CA VAL A 553 -8.09 17.93 2.02
C VAL A 553 -8.18 19.05 0.98
N HIS A 554 -9.16 19.95 1.07
CA HIS A 554 -9.31 21.06 0.14
C HIS A 554 -8.06 21.93 0.08
N ARG A 555 -7.52 22.33 1.24
CA ARG A 555 -6.33 23.19 1.33
C ARG A 555 -5.10 22.54 0.71
N ILE A 556 -4.84 21.28 1.05
CA ILE A 556 -3.71 20.53 0.49
C ILE A 556 -3.86 20.35 -1.02
N MET A 557 -5.06 19.98 -1.50
CA MET A 557 -5.34 19.82 -2.93
C MET A 557 -5.18 21.13 -3.69
N ALA A 558 -5.68 22.24 -3.15
CA ALA A 558 -5.53 23.55 -3.75
C ALA A 558 -4.05 23.97 -3.85
N PHE A 559 -3.24 23.64 -2.86
CA PHE A 559 -1.80 23.87 -2.91
C PHE A 559 -1.11 22.95 -3.95
N ALA A 560 -1.45 21.67 -3.98
CA ALA A 560 -0.94 20.71 -4.96
C ALA A 560 -1.22 21.19 -6.41
N ASP A 561 -2.43 21.67 -6.69
CA ASP A 561 -2.80 22.22 -8.00
C ASP A 561 -2.01 23.48 -8.38
N ARG A 562 -1.71 24.35 -7.42
CA ARG A 562 -0.90 25.55 -7.68
C ARG A 562 0.55 25.20 -8.04
N LYS A 563 1.07 24.08 -7.49
CA LYS A 563 2.46 23.68 -7.64
C LYS A 563 2.71 22.71 -8.79
N ARG A 564 1.75 21.86 -9.12
CA ARG A 564 1.94 20.82 -10.13
C ARG A 564 2.25 21.40 -11.51
N ARG A 565 3.24 20.83 -12.17
CA ARG A 565 3.55 21.07 -13.59
C ARG A 565 2.70 20.21 -14.52
N LEU A 566 2.55 18.92 -14.16
CA LEU A 566 1.77 17.96 -14.93
C LEU A 566 0.29 18.37 -14.91
N ARG A 567 -0.33 18.34 -16.09
CA ARG A 567 -1.79 18.37 -16.19
C ARG A 567 -2.34 17.00 -15.88
N VAL A 568 -3.53 16.96 -15.30
CA VAL A 568 -4.25 15.71 -15.04
C VAL A 568 -5.48 15.69 -15.93
N ARG A 569 -5.53 14.73 -16.85
CA ARG A 569 -6.66 14.47 -17.74
C ARG A 569 -7.39 13.20 -17.31
N ALA A 570 -8.52 12.94 -17.95
CA ALA A 570 -9.35 11.78 -17.68
C ALA A 570 -9.33 10.76 -18.81
N ASN A 571 -9.43 9.48 -18.43
CA ASN A 571 -9.88 8.42 -19.31
C ASN A 571 -11.39 8.33 -19.14
N ALA A 572 -12.15 8.82 -20.13
CA ALA A 572 -13.60 8.91 -20.07
C ALA A 572 -14.19 8.75 -21.47
N ASP A 573 -15.17 7.86 -21.59
CA ASP A 573 -15.67 7.42 -22.89
C ASP A 573 -17.07 7.96 -23.21
N ASN A 574 -17.74 8.56 -22.22
CA ASN A 574 -19.08 9.14 -22.34
C ASN A 574 -19.18 10.49 -21.60
N ALA A 575 -20.27 11.23 -21.85
CA ALA A 575 -20.47 12.55 -21.27
C ALA A 575 -20.63 12.56 -19.75
N GLU A 576 -21.24 11.52 -19.15
CA GLU A 576 -21.42 11.42 -17.70
C GLU A 576 -20.06 11.32 -16.99
N ASP A 577 -19.21 10.40 -17.45
CA ASP A 577 -17.86 10.20 -16.91
C ASP A 577 -16.98 11.43 -17.15
N ALA A 578 -17.13 12.09 -18.31
CA ALA A 578 -16.44 13.33 -18.61
C ALA A 578 -16.83 14.47 -17.66
N LEU A 579 -18.12 14.64 -17.37
CA LEU A 579 -18.61 15.63 -16.41
C LEU A 579 -18.14 15.31 -14.98
N ARG A 580 -18.18 14.04 -14.57
CA ARG A 580 -17.65 13.60 -13.26
C ARG A 580 -16.16 13.91 -13.15
N ALA A 581 -15.38 13.53 -14.16
CA ALA A 581 -13.97 13.83 -14.23
C ALA A 581 -13.67 15.33 -14.14
N ARG A 582 -14.46 16.16 -14.84
CA ARG A 582 -14.33 17.62 -14.80
C ARG A 582 -14.59 18.17 -13.39
N ARG A 583 -15.60 17.67 -12.67
CA ARG A 583 -15.85 18.03 -11.26
C ARG A 583 -14.66 17.65 -10.36
N PHE A 584 -14.05 16.50 -10.63
CA PHE A 584 -12.87 16.01 -9.88
C PHE A 584 -11.58 16.76 -10.27
N GLY A 585 -11.65 17.75 -11.14
CA GLY A 585 -10.54 18.64 -11.51
C GLY A 585 -9.75 18.20 -12.74
N ALA A 586 -10.27 17.30 -13.59
CA ALA A 586 -9.62 16.99 -14.86
C ALA A 586 -9.54 18.23 -15.76
N GLN A 587 -8.40 18.36 -16.44
CA GLN A 587 -8.10 19.43 -17.38
C GLN A 587 -8.25 18.96 -18.85
N GLY A 588 -9.22 18.08 -19.09
CA GLY A 588 -9.52 17.47 -20.39
C GLY A 588 -9.56 15.94 -20.34
N ILE A 589 -9.78 15.34 -21.50
CA ILE A 589 -9.75 13.89 -21.72
C ILE A 589 -8.43 13.53 -22.40
N GLY A 590 -7.68 12.59 -21.85
CA GLY A 590 -6.45 12.06 -22.44
C GLY A 590 -6.66 10.74 -23.16
N LEU A 591 -7.79 10.08 -22.93
CA LEU A 591 -8.22 8.88 -23.65
C LEU A 591 -9.75 8.75 -23.62
N CYS A 592 -10.38 8.87 -24.78
CA CYS A 592 -11.75 8.42 -25.03
C CYS A 592 -11.67 7.21 -25.97
N ARG A 593 -12.15 6.06 -25.50
CA ARG A 593 -12.17 4.78 -26.23
C ARG A 593 -13.45 4.68 -27.05
N THR A 594 -13.30 4.66 -28.37
CA THR A 594 -14.45 4.61 -29.28
C THR A 594 -15.13 3.23 -29.31
N GLU A 595 -14.41 2.19 -28.91
CA GLU A 595 -14.93 0.82 -28.76
C GLU A 595 -16.21 0.75 -27.94
N HIS A 596 -16.24 1.44 -26.81
CA HIS A 596 -17.37 1.40 -25.87
C HIS A 596 -18.62 2.07 -26.48
N MET A 597 -18.45 2.95 -27.46
CA MET A 597 -19.55 3.59 -28.21
C MET A 597 -20.20 2.65 -29.23
N PHE A 598 -19.60 1.48 -29.47
CA PHE A 598 -20.11 0.46 -30.39
C PHE A 598 -20.75 -0.75 -29.68
N LEU A 599 -20.70 -0.79 -28.34
CA LEU A 599 -21.31 -1.86 -27.55
C LEU A 599 -22.82 -1.64 -27.33
N GLY A 600 -23.49 -2.61 -26.69
CA GLY A 600 -24.94 -2.58 -26.45
C GLY A 600 -25.75 -2.78 -27.73
N ASP A 601 -26.86 -2.05 -27.89
CA ASP A 601 -27.77 -2.15 -29.04
C ASP A 601 -27.09 -1.83 -30.39
N ARG A 602 -25.92 -1.19 -30.36
CA ARG A 602 -25.14 -0.80 -31.55
C ARG A 602 -24.23 -1.92 -32.05
N ARG A 603 -24.02 -2.96 -31.24
CA ARG A 603 -23.19 -4.12 -31.56
C ARG A 603 -23.66 -4.79 -32.85
N GLU A 604 -24.97 -4.89 -33.07
CA GLU A 604 -25.56 -5.49 -34.27
C GLU A 604 -25.13 -4.78 -35.56
N LEU A 605 -24.90 -3.46 -35.52
CA LEU A 605 -24.44 -2.69 -36.67
C LEU A 605 -22.97 -2.98 -36.99
N VAL A 606 -22.15 -3.25 -35.96
CA VAL A 606 -20.77 -3.69 -36.14
C VAL A 606 -20.73 -5.14 -36.65
N GLU A 607 -21.61 -6.01 -36.16
CA GLU A 607 -21.75 -7.38 -36.69
C GLU A 607 -22.12 -7.36 -38.18
N ARG A 608 -23.02 -6.47 -38.61
CA ARG A 608 -23.35 -6.27 -40.04
C ARG A 608 -22.15 -5.78 -40.85
N LEU A 609 -21.35 -4.86 -40.29
CA LEU A 609 -20.11 -4.41 -40.91
C LEU A 609 -19.12 -5.56 -41.11
N ILE A 610 -19.00 -6.45 -40.12
CA ILE A 610 -18.12 -7.63 -40.15
C ILE A 610 -18.59 -8.67 -41.19
N LEU A 611 -19.90 -8.81 -41.34
CA LEU A 611 -20.54 -9.75 -42.26
C LEU A 611 -20.69 -9.21 -43.69
N ALA A 612 -20.41 -7.93 -43.94
CA ALA A 612 -20.56 -7.32 -45.25
C ALA A 612 -19.62 -7.96 -46.30
N ASP A 613 -20.19 -8.56 -47.33
CA ASP A 613 -19.46 -9.22 -48.42
C ASP A 613 -19.16 -8.26 -49.58
N THR A 614 -19.87 -7.12 -49.63
CA THR A 614 -19.72 -6.10 -50.67
C THR A 614 -19.34 -4.73 -50.10
N GLU A 615 -18.70 -3.91 -50.93
CA GLU A 615 -18.36 -2.52 -50.60
C GLU A 615 -19.61 -1.69 -50.27
N ALA A 616 -20.71 -1.91 -51.00
CA ALA A 616 -21.98 -1.22 -50.78
C ALA A 616 -22.61 -1.55 -49.41
N GLU A 617 -22.61 -2.82 -48.99
CA GLU A 617 -23.10 -3.24 -47.67
C GLU A 617 -22.25 -2.66 -46.53
N ARG A 618 -20.93 -2.58 -46.74
CA ARG A 618 -20.01 -1.97 -45.78
C ARG A 618 -20.29 -0.47 -45.64
N GLU A 619 -20.41 0.24 -46.76
CA GLU A 619 -20.69 1.67 -46.77
C GLU A 619 -22.04 2.00 -46.10
N GLU A 620 -23.06 1.18 -46.34
CA GLU A 620 -24.37 1.32 -45.70
C GLU A 620 -24.27 1.12 -44.17
N SER A 621 -23.52 0.12 -43.72
CA SER A 621 -23.30 -0.12 -42.28
C SER A 621 -22.56 1.04 -41.62
N LEU A 622 -21.52 1.57 -42.28
CA LEU A 622 -20.79 2.75 -41.80
C LEU A 622 -21.67 4.01 -41.76
N LYS A 623 -22.56 4.22 -42.75
CA LYS A 623 -23.53 5.33 -42.77
C LYS A 623 -24.50 5.27 -41.60
N GLN A 624 -24.90 4.08 -41.16
CA GLN A 624 -25.78 3.91 -39.99
C GLN A 624 -25.05 4.15 -38.66
N LEU A 625 -23.75 3.82 -38.59
CA LEU A 625 -22.92 4.07 -37.40
C LEU A 625 -22.57 5.55 -37.21
N LEU A 626 -22.32 6.28 -38.30
CA LEU A 626 -21.93 7.70 -38.29
C LEU A 626 -22.80 8.60 -37.39
N PRO A 627 -24.15 8.67 -37.55
CA PRO A 627 -24.97 9.57 -36.75
C PRO A 627 -24.99 9.21 -35.25
N LEU A 628 -24.84 7.93 -34.93
CA LEU A 628 -24.81 7.46 -33.54
C LEU A 628 -23.51 7.90 -32.86
N GLN A 629 -22.37 7.70 -33.53
CA GLN A 629 -21.08 8.10 -32.98
C GLN A 629 -20.92 9.62 -32.94
N LYS A 630 -21.41 10.34 -33.96
CA LYS A 630 -21.45 11.81 -33.97
C LYS A 630 -22.20 12.34 -32.74
N LYS A 631 -23.37 11.75 -32.41
CA LYS A 631 -24.16 12.16 -31.26
C LYS A 631 -23.36 12.07 -29.96
N ASP A 632 -22.68 10.95 -29.73
CA ASP A 632 -21.87 10.75 -28.53
C ASP A 632 -20.75 11.80 -28.43
N PHE A 633 -20.08 12.12 -29.55
CA PHE A 633 -19.06 13.16 -29.57
C PHE A 633 -19.60 14.57 -29.34
N VAL A 634 -20.80 14.89 -29.81
CA VAL A 634 -21.45 16.18 -29.49
C VAL A 634 -21.66 16.31 -27.99
N GLU A 635 -22.21 15.28 -27.35
CA GLU A 635 -22.43 15.26 -25.90
C GLU A 635 -21.09 15.35 -25.13
N LEU A 636 -20.06 14.65 -25.62
CA LEU A 636 -18.72 14.67 -25.02
C LEU A 636 -18.05 16.04 -25.12
N PHE A 637 -18.13 16.70 -26.28
CA PHE A 637 -17.58 18.03 -26.48
C PHE A 637 -18.34 19.11 -25.70
N GLU A 638 -19.65 18.94 -25.50
CA GLU A 638 -20.41 19.81 -24.60
C GLU A 638 -19.96 19.65 -23.14
N ALA A 639 -19.79 18.41 -22.67
CA ALA A 639 -19.32 18.12 -21.32
C ALA A 639 -17.92 18.71 -21.03
N MET A 640 -17.04 18.71 -22.03
CA MET A 640 -15.65 19.16 -21.91
C MET A 640 -15.37 20.50 -22.62
N ASP A 641 -16.39 21.32 -22.87
CA ASP A 641 -16.23 22.59 -23.61
C ASP A 641 -15.12 23.48 -23.01
N GLY A 642 -14.19 23.92 -23.85
CA GLY A 642 -13.00 24.69 -23.50
C GLY A 642 -11.79 23.84 -23.04
N LEU A 643 -11.95 22.53 -22.90
CA LEU A 643 -10.91 21.58 -22.51
C LEU A 643 -10.60 20.60 -23.66
N PRO A 644 -9.34 20.14 -23.78
CA PRO A 644 -8.93 19.21 -24.82
C PRO A 644 -9.54 17.82 -24.64
N VAL A 645 -9.95 17.20 -25.74
CA VAL A 645 -10.56 15.86 -25.76
C VAL A 645 -9.81 14.96 -26.74
N THR A 646 -8.99 14.03 -26.21
CA THR A 646 -8.25 13.04 -27.01
C THR A 646 -9.10 11.80 -27.27
N ILE A 647 -9.43 11.55 -28.54
CA ILE A 647 -10.28 10.44 -28.99
C ILE A 647 -9.40 9.41 -29.69
N ARG A 648 -9.42 8.18 -29.20
CA ARG A 648 -8.71 7.05 -29.81
C ARG A 648 -9.61 6.36 -30.83
N LEU A 649 -9.12 6.22 -32.06
CA LEU A 649 -9.80 5.44 -33.09
C LEU A 649 -9.89 3.95 -32.69
N LEU A 650 -10.69 3.18 -33.43
CA LEU A 650 -10.99 1.80 -33.07
C LEU A 650 -9.71 0.95 -32.93
N ASP A 651 -9.59 0.28 -31.80
CA ASP A 651 -8.41 -0.46 -31.37
C ASP A 651 -8.56 -2.00 -31.30
N PRO A 652 -9.64 -2.60 -30.74
CA PRO A 652 -9.72 -4.04 -30.55
C PRO A 652 -9.96 -4.76 -31.87
N PRO A 653 -9.58 -6.05 -31.94
CA PRO A 653 -9.90 -6.89 -33.08
C PRO A 653 -11.41 -7.13 -33.18
N LEU A 654 -11.89 -7.30 -34.41
CA LEU A 654 -13.33 -7.39 -34.69
C LEU A 654 -14.04 -8.58 -34.03
N HIS A 655 -13.32 -9.65 -33.70
CA HIS A 655 -13.92 -10.82 -33.05
C HIS A 655 -14.42 -10.51 -31.63
N GLU A 656 -13.92 -9.47 -30.96
CA GLU A 656 -14.44 -9.05 -29.65
C GLU A 656 -15.89 -8.52 -29.73
N PHE A 657 -16.33 -8.08 -30.90
CA PHE A 657 -17.73 -7.69 -31.14
C PHE A 657 -18.62 -8.87 -31.53
N LEU A 658 -18.04 -10.05 -31.79
CA LEU A 658 -18.79 -11.24 -32.18
C LEU A 658 -19.14 -12.12 -30.97
N PRO A 659 -20.20 -12.94 -31.06
CA PRO A 659 -20.54 -13.86 -29.97
C PRO A 659 -19.44 -14.88 -29.73
N ASP A 660 -19.38 -15.43 -28.51
CA ASP A 660 -18.42 -16.47 -28.16
C ASP A 660 -18.51 -17.66 -29.13
N ILE A 661 -17.36 -18.11 -29.62
CA ILE A 661 -17.25 -19.19 -30.61
C ILE A 661 -17.88 -20.49 -30.11
N THR A 662 -17.71 -20.80 -28.82
CA THR A 662 -18.23 -22.03 -28.22
C THR A 662 -19.74 -21.95 -28.10
N GLU A 663 -20.25 -20.84 -27.56
CA GLU A 663 -21.69 -20.61 -27.43
C GLU A 663 -22.39 -20.59 -28.80
N LEU A 664 -21.80 -19.91 -29.78
CA LEU A 664 -22.34 -19.85 -31.13
C LEU A 664 -22.29 -21.21 -31.83
N SER A 665 -21.21 -21.97 -31.67
CA SER A 665 -21.12 -23.35 -32.19
C SER A 665 -22.21 -24.25 -31.60
N VAL A 666 -22.45 -24.14 -30.30
CA VAL A 666 -23.51 -24.90 -29.60
C VAL A 666 -24.90 -24.47 -30.09
N ARG A 667 -25.15 -23.16 -30.25
CA ARG A 667 -26.42 -22.65 -30.78
C ARG A 667 -26.70 -23.16 -32.19
N VAL A 668 -25.71 -23.09 -33.09
CA VAL A 668 -25.84 -23.61 -34.46
C VAL A 668 -26.12 -25.12 -34.44
N ALA A 669 -25.35 -25.91 -33.69
CA ALA A 669 -25.56 -27.35 -33.59
C ALA A 669 -26.94 -27.74 -33.02
N LEU A 670 -27.44 -26.97 -32.03
CA LEU A 670 -28.78 -27.16 -31.47
C LEU A 670 -29.86 -26.82 -32.50
N ALA A 671 -29.74 -25.70 -33.21
CA ALA A 671 -30.69 -25.28 -34.24
C ALA A 671 -30.74 -26.29 -35.40
N GLU A 672 -29.59 -26.80 -35.84
CA GLU A 672 -29.48 -27.90 -36.83
C GLU A 672 -30.22 -29.15 -36.34
N SER A 673 -30.01 -29.55 -35.08
CA SER A 673 -30.68 -30.72 -34.49
C SER A 673 -32.20 -30.57 -34.37
N ARG A 674 -32.67 -29.33 -34.19
CA ARG A 674 -34.10 -28.98 -34.04
C ARG A 674 -34.78 -28.63 -35.36
N GLN A 675 -34.05 -28.61 -36.47
CA GLN A 675 -34.51 -28.14 -37.78
C GLN A 675 -35.05 -26.70 -37.76
N GLU A 676 -34.44 -25.85 -36.93
CA GLU A 676 -34.75 -24.43 -36.85
C GLU A 676 -33.91 -23.64 -37.88
N PRO A 677 -34.44 -22.52 -38.45
CA PRO A 677 -33.66 -21.66 -39.33
C PRO A 677 -32.46 -21.06 -38.59
N HIS A 678 -31.25 -21.16 -39.18
CA HIS A 678 -29.99 -20.75 -38.53
C HIS A 678 -28.99 -20.12 -39.51
N GLU A 679 -29.45 -19.58 -40.64
CA GLU A 679 -28.55 -19.05 -41.68
C GLU A 679 -27.69 -17.87 -41.20
N ASN A 680 -28.25 -17.00 -40.36
CA ASN A 680 -27.53 -15.87 -39.80
C ASN A 680 -26.50 -16.33 -38.77
N GLU A 681 -26.87 -17.25 -37.88
CA GLU A 681 -25.97 -17.84 -36.89
C GLU A 681 -24.81 -18.60 -37.56
N LEU A 682 -25.08 -19.28 -38.68
CA LEU A 682 -24.06 -19.98 -39.47
C LEU A 682 -23.08 -18.98 -40.12
N ARG A 683 -23.58 -17.87 -40.68
CA ARG A 683 -22.74 -16.79 -41.23
C ARG A 683 -21.87 -16.15 -40.16
N LEU A 684 -22.46 -15.86 -38.98
CA LEU A 684 -21.71 -15.36 -37.83
C LEU A 684 -20.63 -16.35 -37.40
N LEU A 685 -20.93 -17.64 -37.33
CA LEU A 685 -19.96 -18.67 -36.93
C LEU A 685 -18.79 -18.74 -37.92
N GLN A 686 -19.07 -18.66 -39.22
CA GLN A 686 -18.03 -18.58 -40.25
C GLN A 686 -17.16 -17.33 -40.12
N ALA A 687 -17.77 -16.17 -39.83
CA ALA A 687 -17.03 -14.93 -39.61
C ALA A 687 -16.17 -14.98 -38.33
N VAL A 688 -16.70 -15.55 -37.25
CA VAL A 688 -15.94 -15.79 -36.00
C VAL A 688 -14.72 -16.65 -36.28
N HIS A 689 -14.88 -17.78 -36.99
CA HIS A 689 -13.75 -18.63 -37.35
C HIS A 689 -12.71 -17.92 -38.24
N ARG A 690 -13.16 -17.09 -39.18
CA ARG A 690 -12.28 -16.32 -40.08
C ARG A 690 -11.47 -15.26 -39.34
N LEU A 691 -12.06 -14.63 -38.33
CA LEU A 691 -11.47 -13.54 -37.55
C LEU A 691 -10.84 -14.00 -36.23
N HIS A 692 -10.89 -15.30 -35.95
CA HIS A 692 -10.27 -15.88 -34.78
C HIS A 692 -8.75 -15.83 -34.89
N GLU A 693 -8.11 -15.28 -33.87
CA GLU A 693 -6.66 -15.16 -33.79
C GLU A 693 -6.15 -15.90 -32.56
N GLN A 694 -4.97 -16.53 -32.67
CA GLN A 694 -4.34 -17.21 -31.54
C GLN A 694 -3.90 -16.23 -30.44
N ASN A 695 -3.47 -15.04 -30.83
CA ASN A 695 -3.02 -13.99 -29.90
C ASN A 695 -3.68 -12.65 -30.29
N PRO A 696 -4.95 -12.43 -29.92
CA PRO A 696 -5.72 -11.22 -30.27
C PRO A 696 -5.02 -9.91 -29.93
N MET A 697 -4.29 -9.87 -28.82
CA MET A 697 -3.51 -8.72 -28.36
C MET A 697 -2.51 -8.20 -29.43
N LEU A 698 -1.93 -9.07 -30.25
CA LEU A 698 -0.91 -8.72 -31.24
C LEU A 698 -1.40 -8.81 -32.69
N GLY A 699 -2.70 -9.05 -32.90
CA GLY A 699 -3.29 -9.39 -34.18
C GLY A 699 -3.73 -8.21 -35.06
N LEU A 700 -4.79 -8.43 -35.84
CA LEU A 700 -5.41 -7.48 -36.75
C LEU A 700 -6.32 -6.52 -35.99
N ARG A 701 -5.70 -5.48 -35.44
CA ARG A 701 -6.34 -4.49 -34.57
C ARG A 701 -5.68 -3.10 -34.74
N GLY A 702 -6.23 -2.07 -34.12
CA GLY A 702 -5.69 -0.70 -34.15
C GLY A 702 -5.47 -0.16 -35.57
N VAL A 703 -4.35 0.54 -35.80
CA VAL A 703 -4.01 1.10 -37.12
C VAL A 703 -4.07 0.08 -38.25
N ARG A 704 -3.72 -1.18 -37.98
CA ARG A 704 -3.73 -2.26 -38.98
C ARG A 704 -5.14 -2.57 -39.44
N LEU A 705 -6.10 -2.56 -38.51
CA LEU A 705 -7.51 -2.74 -38.83
C LEU A 705 -8.04 -1.60 -39.68
N GLY A 706 -7.70 -0.35 -39.32
CA GLY A 706 -8.07 0.84 -40.09
C GLY A 706 -7.53 0.81 -41.53
N LEU A 707 -6.32 0.30 -41.73
CA LEU A 707 -5.70 0.14 -43.06
C LEU A 707 -6.33 -0.99 -43.88
N VAL A 708 -6.75 -2.08 -43.24
CA VAL A 708 -7.32 -3.27 -43.92
C VAL A 708 -8.81 -3.11 -44.24
N ILE A 709 -9.54 -2.31 -43.46
CA ILE A 709 -10.97 -2.08 -43.62
C ILE A 709 -11.22 -0.63 -44.05
N PRO A 710 -11.27 -0.38 -45.38
CA PRO A 710 -11.54 0.95 -45.92
C PRO A 710 -12.80 1.59 -45.34
N GLY A 711 -12.71 2.87 -45.02
CA GLY A 711 -13.82 3.69 -44.54
C GLY A 711 -14.05 3.64 -43.04
N LEU A 712 -13.47 2.68 -42.30
CA LEU A 712 -13.68 2.55 -40.86
C LEU A 712 -13.18 3.78 -40.09
N PHE A 713 -11.89 4.10 -40.22
CA PHE A 713 -11.31 5.29 -39.59
C PHE A 713 -11.83 6.59 -40.20
N THR A 714 -12.06 6.61 -41.52
CA THR A 714 -12.68 7.74 -42.24
C THR A 714 -14.03 8.13 -41.63
N MET A 715 -14.89 7.14 -41.31
CA MET A 715 -16.18 7.35 -40.67
C MET A 715 -16.03 7.97 -39.27
N GLN A 716 -15.09 7.45 -38.47
CA GLN A 716 -14.83 7.98 -37.12
C GLN A 716 -14.29 9.41 -37.17
N VAL A 717 -13.33 9.70 -38.05
CA VAL A 717 -12.79 11.06 -38.23
C VAL A 717 -13.90 12.02 -38.68
N ARG A 718 -14.79 11.59 -39.59
CA ARG A 718 -15.94 12.38 -40.01
C ARG A 718 -16.89 12.66 -38.83
N ALA A 719 -17.21 11.66 -38.03
CA ALA A 719 -18.05 11.82 -36.83
C ALA A 719 -17.46 12.86 -35.87
N ILE A 720 -16.15 12.79 -35.61
CA ILE A 720 -15.41 13.73 -34.75
C ILE A 720 -15.45 15.14 -35.34
N ALA A 721 -15.12 15.30 -36.62
CA ALA A 721 -15.06 16.58 -37.29
C ALA A 721 -16.45 17.26 -37.37
N GLU A 722 -17.50 16.51 -37.69
CA GLU A 722 -18.87 17.02 -37.75
C GLU A 722 -19.37 17.45 -36.36
N ALA A 723 -19.11 16.65 -35.32
CA ALA A 723 -19.46 16.99 -33.95
C ALA A 723 -18.69 18.24 -33.46
N ALA A 724 -17.41 18.36 -33.80
CA ALA A 724 -16.60 19.54 -33.47
C ALA A 724 -17.10 20.80 -34.21
N ALA A 725 -17.48 20.69 -35.48
CA ALA A 725 -18.06 21.79 -36.25
C ALA A 725 -19.41 22.23 -35.65
N GLU A 726 -20.24 21.28 -35.26
CA GLU A 726 -21.52 21.54 -34.60
C GLU A 726 -21.32 22.29 -33.28
N ARG A 727 -20.38 21.84 -32.43
CA ARG A 727 -20.05 22.52 -31.17
C ARG A 727 -19.51 23.93 -31.40
N LYS A 728 -18.65 24.14 -32.41
CA LYS A 728 -18.17 25.47 -32.79
C LYS A 728 -19.29 26.40 -33.28
N ASN A 729 -20.21 25.89 -34.09
CA ASN A 729 -21.39 26.64 -34.52
C ASN A 729 -22.30 27.02 -33.34
N ALA A 730 -22.36 26.17 -32.31
CA ALA A 730 -22.98 26.47 -31.02
C ALA A 730 -22.14 27.43 -30.14
N LYS A 731 -21.05 28.02 -30.66
CA LYS A 731 -20.12 28.94 -29.98
C LYS A 731 -19.29 28.31 -28.85
N GLY A 732 -19.15 26.99 -28.85
CA GLY A 732 -18.21 26.28 -27.97
C GLY A 732 -16.79 26.19 -28.52
N ASP A 733 -15.91 25.56 -27.74
CA ASP A 733 -14.49 25.31 -28.04
C ASP A 733 -14.15 23.82 -27.76
N PRO A 734 -14.44 22.90 -28.69
CA PRO A 734 -14.36 21.44 -28.47
C PRO A 734 -12.93 20.87 -28.35
N ARG A 735 -11.90 21.60 -28.82
CA ARG A 735 -10.46 21.22 -28.76
C ARG A 735 -10.17 19.72 -28.96
N ALA A 736 -10.75 19.13 -30.01
CA ALA A 736 -10.63 17.71 -30.27
C ALA A 736 -9.23 17.32 -30.78
N GLU A 737 -8.70 16.21 -30.27
CA GLU A 737 -7.42 15.61 -30.62
C GLU A 737 -7.69 14.16 -31.09
N ILE A 738 -7.22 13.77 -32.27
CA ILE A 738 -7.43 12.42 -32.86
C ILE A 738 -6.18 11.59 -32.61
N MET A 739 -6.33 10.40 -32.02
CA MET A 739 -5.23 9.51 -31.66
C MET A 739 -5.35 8.17 -32.37
N ILE A 740 -4.29 7.80 -33.09
CA ILE A 740 -4.20 6.54 -33.84
C ILE A 740 -3.50 5.47 -32.97
N PRO A 741 -4.17 4.34 -32.67
CA PRO A 741 -3.63 3.28 -31.82
C PRO A 741 -2.72 2.30 -32.58
N LEU A 742 -1.88 1.60 -31.84
CA LEU A 742 -1.04 0.46 -32.22
C LEU A 742 -0.08 0.73 -33.39
N VAL A 743 0.36 1.98 -33.53
CA VAL A 743 1.34 2.39 -34.55
C VAL A 743 2.69 1.77 -34.23
N GLY A 744 3.30 1.10 -35.22
CA GLY A 744 4.66 0.57 -35.12
C GLY A 744 5.67 1.34 -35.97
N THR A 745 5.21 2.04 -37.02
CA THR A 745 6.00 2.73 -38.04
C THR A 745 5.42 4.11 -38.37
N VAL A 746 6.26 5.04 -38.85
CA VAL A 746 5.76 6.36 -39.30
C VAL A 746 4.84 6.24 -40.52
N GLN A 747 5.08 5.26 -41.40
CA GLN A 747 4.28 5.06 -42.62
C GLN A 747 2.83 4.68 -42.31
N GLU A 748 2.60 3.84 -41.30
CA GLU A 748 1.25 3.51 -40.83
C GLU A 748 0.51 4.77 -40.38
N LEU A 749 1.21 5.69 -39.70
CA LEU A 749 0.65 6.94 -39.22
C LEU A 749 0.41 7.94 -40.37
N GLU A 750 1.34 8.07 -41.32
CA GLU A 750 1.23 8.99 -42.46
C GLU A 750 0.00 8.68 -43.33
N ILE A 751 -0.22 7.40 -43.67
CA ILE A 751 -1.36 6.98 -44.50
C ILE A 751 -2.69 7.36 -43.84
N VAL A 752 -2.86 7.01 -42.57
CA VAL A 752 -4.11 7.32 -41.84
C VAL A 752 -4.26 8.82 -41.62
N ARG A 753 -3.16 9.55 -41.42
CA ARG A 753 -3.18 11.00 -41.28
C ARG A 753 -3.63 11.69 -42.57
N GLU A 754 -3.11 11.30 -43.73
CA GLU A 754 -3.51 11.86 -45.02
C GLU A 754 -5.03 11.68 -45.26
N GLU A 755 -5.55 10.49 -44.97
CA GLU A 755 -6.98 10.21 -45.06
C GLU A 755 -7.80 11.07 -44.07
N ALA A 756 -7.32 11.21 -42.84
CA ALA A 756 -7.98 12.03 -41.83
C ALA A 756 -8.00 13.52 -42.21
N ASP A 757 -6.88 14.07 -42.68
CA ASP A 757 -6.75 15.46 -43.12
C ASP A 757 -7.70 15.76 -44.29
N GLN A 758 -7.85 14.82 -45.23
CA GLN A 758 -8.82 14.94 -46.32
C GLN A 758 -10.26 15.03 -45.80
N VAL A 759 -10.65 14.13 -44.88
CA VAL A 759 -12.01 14.13 -44.30
C VAL A 759 -12.29 15.42 -43.55
N VAL A 760 -11.31 15.92 -42.78
CA VAL A 760 -11.45 17.17 -42.05
C VAL A 760 -11.69 18.33 -43.03
N ALA A 761 -10.89 18.44 -44.09
CA ALA A 761 -11.06 19.47 -45.12
C ALA A 761 -12.43 19.41 -45.80
N GLU A 762 -12.95 18.21 -46.07
CA GLU A 762 -14.30 18.03 -46.63
C GLU A 762 -15.39 18.53 -45.67
N VAL A 763 -15.27 18.24 -44.37
CA VAL A 763 -16.22 18.72 -43.35
C VAL A 763 -16.11 20.24 -43.17
N GLU A 764 -14.90 20.81 -43.17
CA GLU A 764 -14.71 22.27 -43.13
C GLU A 764 -15.38 22.96 -44.33
N ALA A 765 -15.21 22.41 -45.53
CA ALA A 765 -15.84 22.93 -46.74
C ALA A 765 -17.38 22.83 -46.70
N ALA A 766 -17.91 21.73 -46.17
CA ALA A 766 -19.34 21.50 -46.06
C ALA A 766 -20.01 22.38 -44.98
N THR A 767 -19.33 22.61 -43.86
CA THR A 767 -19.89 23.32 -42.70
C THR A 767 -19.54 24.81 -42.66
N GLY A 768 -18.51 25.24 -43.40
CA GLY A 768 -17.97 26.59 -43.36
C GLY A 768 -17.22 26.94 -42.06
N VAL A 769 -16.90 25.92 -41.24
CA VAL A 769 -16.22 26.09 -39.95
C VAL A 769 -14.78 25.62 -40.06
N ALA A 770 -13.82 26.49 -39.71
CA ALA A 770 -12.42 26.07 -39.59
C ALA A 770 -12.24 25.19 -38.34
N LEU A 771 -11.79 23.96 -38.54
CA LEU A 771 -11.49 22.96 -37.52
C LEU A 771 -9.99 22.87 -37.31
N LYS A 772 -9.55 23.02 -36.06
CA LYS A 772 -8.15 22.83 -35.68
C LYS A 772 -8.05 21.55 -34.86
N LEU A 773 -8.04 20.41 -35.55
CA LEU A 773 -7.89 19.10 -34.95
C LEU A 773 -6.42 18.70 -34.99
N SER A 774 -5.86 18.28 -33.86
CA SER A 774 -4.49 17.76 -33.81
C SER A 774 -4.52 16.24 -34.00
N ILE A 775 -3.63 15.71 -34.83
CA ILE A 775 -3.49 14.27 -35.07
C ILE A 775 -2.20 13.77 -34.39
N GLY A 776 -2.35 12.77 -33.52
CA GLY A 776 -1.24 12.16 -32.80
C GLY A 776 -1.38 10.65 -32.75
N THR A 777 -0.52 10.02 -31.95
CA THR A 777 -0.47 8.56 -31.89
C THR A 777 -0.21 8.05 -30.48
N MET A 778 -0.64 6.82 -30.26
CA MET A 778 -0.30 6.08 -29.06
C MET A 778 1.09 5.45 -29.19
N ILE A 779 1.98 5.70 -28.23
CA ILE A 779 3.28 5.02 -28.14
C ILE A 779 3.13 3.85 -27.17
N GLU A 780 2.82 2.70 -27.74
CA GLU A 780 2.47 1.48 -26.97
C GLU A 780 3.15 0.21 -27.48
N LEU A 781 3.95 0.32 -28.54
CA LEU A 781 4.82 -0.75 -29.04
C LEU A 781 6.29 -0.38 -28.82
N PRO A 782 7.16 -1.34 -28.48
CA PRO A 782 8.60 -1.08 -28.29
C PRO A 782 9.23 -0.49 -29.54
N ARG A 783 8.80 -0.94 -30.73
CA ARG A 783 9.27 -0.37 -32.00
C ARG A 783 8.94 1.12 -32.12
N ALA A 784 7.73 1.52 -31.75
CA ALA A 784 7.30 2.92 -31.80
C ALA A 784 8.14 3.80 -30.86
N ALA A 785 8.43 3.30 -29.66
CA ALA A 785 9.31 3.99 -28.72
C ALA A 785 10.75 4.12 -29.26
N LEU A 786 11.29 3.05 -29.87
CA LEU A 786 12.63 3.03 -30.45
C LEU A 786 12.77 3.94 -31.69
N THR A 787 11.70 4.10 -32.47
CA THR A 787 11.67 4.95 -33.68
C THR A 787 10.90 6.25 -33.47
N ALA A 788 10.74 6.69 -32.22
CA ALA A 788 9.90 7.84 -31.85
C ALA A 788 10.28 9.14 -32.58
N ALA A 789 11.57 9.34 -32.87
CA ALA A 789 12.04 10.49 -33.65
C ALA A 789 11.37 10.58 -35.04
N GLN A 790 11.22 9.45 -35.74
CA GLN A 790 10.56 9.41 -37.06
C GLN A 790 9.06 9.62 -36.92
N ILE A 791 8.43 8.97 -35.94
CA ILE A 791 6.98 9.09 -35.71
C ILE A 791 6.61 10.55 -35.36
N ALA A 792 7.47 11.27 -34.65
CA ALA A 792 7.28 12.68 -34.30
C ALA A 792 7.31 13.63 -35.52
N GLU A 793 7.80 13.19 -36.68
CA GLU A 793 7.70 13.96 -37.93
C GLU A 793 6.24 14.09 -38.38
N ALA A 794 5.41 13.08 -38.11
CA ALA A 794 4.00 13.04 -38.47
C ALA A 794 3.05 13.35 -37.30
N ALA A 795 3.39 12.99 -36.05
CA ALA A 795 2.50 13.15 -34.88
C ALA A 795 2.62 14.52 -34.19
N GLU A 796 1.49 15.15 -33.86
CA GLU A 796 1.42 16.38 -33.04
C GLU A 796 1.47 16.13 -31.53
N PHE A 797 1.16 14.92 -31.10
CA PHE A 797 1.31 14.50 -29.71
C PHE A 797 1.56 12.99 -29.62
N PHE A 798 2.18 12.59 -28.52
CA PHE A 798 2.26 11.20 -28.09
C PHE A 798 1.41 10.98 -26.84
N SER A 799 0.67 9.87 -26.82
CA SER A 799 0.11 9.32 -25.59
C SER A 799 0.75 7.95 -25.34
N PHE A 800 1.47 7.78 -24.25
CA PHE A 800 2.04 6.48 -23.91
C PHE A 800 0.92 5.54 -23.44
N GLY A 801 0.67 4.48 -24.22
CA GLY A 801 -0.20 3.37 -23.86
C GLY A 801 0.58 2.36 -23.04
N THR A 802 0.83 2.70 -21.77
CA THR A 802 1.80 1.95 -20.93
C THR A 802 1.33 0.52 -20.60
N ASN A 803 0.03 0.23 -20.67
CA ASN A 803 -0.47 -1.12 -20.46
C ASN A 803 0.07 -2.08 -21.55
N ASP A 804 -0.20 -1.79 -22.83
CA ASP A 804 0.28 -2.58 -23.97
C ASP A 804 1.82 -2.52 -24.12
N LEU A 805 2.43 -1.38 -23.77
CA LEU A 805 3.89 -1.27 -23.74
C LEU A 805 4.50 -2.21 -22.69
N THR A 806 3.93 -2.26 -21.48
CA THR A 806 4.36 -3.22 -20.45
C THR A 806 4.17 -4.66 -20.93
N GLN A 807 3.03 -4.98 -21.54
CA GLN A 807 2.77 -6.33 -22.07
C GLN A 807 3.85 -6.77 -23.06
N THR A 808 4.20 -5.90 -24.00
CA THR A 808 5.15 -6.23 -25.08
C THR A 808 6.61 -6.17 -24.64
N VAL A 809 6.96 -5.34 -23.65
CA VAL A 809 8.32 -5.30 -23.08
C VAL A 809 8.61 -6.50 -22.20
N TRP A 810 7.65 -6.88 -21.33
CA TRP A 810 7.80 -8.05 -20.47
C TRP A 810 7.52 -9.37 -21.19
N GLY A 811 6.77 -9.33 -22.29
CA GLY A 811 6.23 -10.54 -22.92
C GLY A 811 5.09 -11.15 -22.10
N PHE A 812 4.31 -10.31 -21.42
CA PHE A 812 3.21 -10.71 -20.55
C PHE A 812 1.86 -10.45 -21.23
N SER A 813 1.01 -11.47 -21.23
CA SER A 813 -0.41 -11.30 -21.51
C SER A 813 -1.10 -10.88 -20.23
N ARG A 814 -1.67 -9.67 -20.19
CA ARG A 814 -2.29 -9.12 -18.98
C ARG A 814 -3.36 -10.06 -18.40
N ASP A 815 -4.14 -10.69 -19.27
CA ASP A 815 -5.26 -11.55 -18.88
C ASP A 815 -4.81 -12.91 -18.29
N ASP A 816 -3.58 -13.35 -18.60
CA ASP A 816 -3.09 -14.68 -18.20
C ASP A 816 -2.14 -14.63 -16.99
N VAL A 817 -1.33 -13.59 -16.88
CA VAL A 817 -0.15 -13.60 -15.98
C VAL A 817 -0.50 -13.49 -14.50
N GLU A 818 -1.55 -12.74 -14.16
CA GLU A 818 -1.99 -12.56 -12.77
C GLU A 818 -2.43 -13.87 -12.14
N ALA A 819 -3.20 -14.67 -12.88
CA ALA A 819 -3.68 -15.97 -12.43
C ALA A 819 -2.61 -17.08 -12.51
N SER A 820 -1.60 -16.91 -13.38
CA SER A 820 -0.64 -17.98 -13.67
C SER A 820 0.57 -18.01 -12.73
N PHE A 821 1.34 -16.92 -12.65
CA PHE A 821 2.67 -16.97 -12.00
C PHE A 821 3.09 -15.70 -11.24
N PHE A 822 2.29 -14.62 -11.25
CA PHE A 822 2.64 -13.37 -10.56
C PHE A 822 2.92 -13.56 -9.08
N THR A 823 2.12 -14.38 -8.38
CA THR A 823 2.35 -14.74 -6.97
C THR A 823 3.76 -15.32 -6.77
N ALA A 824 4.18 -16.25 -7.63
CA ALA A 824 5.51 -16.85 -7.54
C ALA A 824 6.63 -15.83 -7.82
N TYR A 825 6.41 -14.86 -8.70
CA TYR A 825 7.39 -13.80 -8.98
C TYR A 825 7.54 -12.83 -7.80
N LEU A 826 6.43 -12.44 -7.19
CA LEU A 826 6.41 -11.61 -5.98
C LEU A 826 7.10 -12.34 -4.80
N GLU A 827 6.80 -13.61 -4.57
CA GLU A 827 7.40 -14.41 -3.50
C GLU A 827 8.92 -14.61 -3.68
N LYS A 828 9.36 -14.75 -4.93
CA LYS A 828 10.78 -14.85 -5.30
C LYS A 828 11.49 -13.49 -5.35
N GLY A 829 10.75 -12.38 -5.25
CA GLY A 829 11.30 -11.03 -5.32
C GLY A 829 11.82 -10.64 -6.70
N ILE A 830 11.28 -11.22 -7.79
CA ILE A 830 11.66 -10.84 -9.17
C ILE A 830 11.22 -9.39 -9.45
N PHE A 831 10.01 -9.05 -9.00
CA PHE A 831 9.55 -7.67 -8.86
C PHE A 831 8.81 -7.52 -7.54
N GLY A 832 8.81 -6.32 -6.96
CA GLY A 832 8.14 -6.02 -5.68
C GLY A 832 6.69 -5.54 -5.83
N VAL A 833 6.24 -5.29 -7.05
CA VAL A 833 4.89 -4.82 -7.42
C VAL A 833 4.57 -5.29 -8.83
N SER A 834 3.29 -5.46 -9.13
CA SER A 834 2.86 -5.76 -10.50
C SER A 834 3.34 -4.64 -11.44
N PRO A 835 4.02 -4.96 -12.56
CA PRO A 835 4.44 -3.96 -13.54
C PRO A 835 3.28 -3.34 -14.33
N PHE A 836 2.05 -3.84 -14.13
CA PHE A 836 0.80 -3.24 -14.65
C PHE A 836 0.12 -2.29 -13.65
N GLU A 837 0.55 -2.30 -12.39
CA GLU A 837 0.07 -1.39 -11.35
C GLU A 837 0.99 -0.17 -11.23
N THR A 838 2.29 -0.42 -11.08
CA THR A 838 3.32 0.63 -11.02
C THR A 838 4.30 0.43 -12.16
N ILE A 839 4.65 1.53 -12.84
CA ILE A 839 5.52 1.49 -14.00
C ILE A 839 6.88 0.88 -13.64
N ASP A 840 7.29 -0.13 -14.41
CA ASP A 840 8.67 -0.63 -14.40
C ASP A 840 9.60 0.47 -14.93
N LYS A 841 10.27 1.18 -14.02
CA LYS A 841 11.13 2.32 -14.36
C LYS A 841 12.34 1.92 -15.20
N ASP A 842 12.87 0.72 -14.99
CA ASP A 842 14.13 0.27 -15.59
C ASP A 842 13.92 -0.27 -17.01
N GLY A 843 12.87 -1.07 -17.23
CA GLY A 843 12.53 -1.59 -18.55
C GLY A 843 11.62 -0.64 -19.33
N VAL A 844 10.33 -0.65 -18.99
CA VAL A 844 9.29 0.13 -19.70
C VAL A 844 9.58 1.64 -19.62
N GLY A 845 9.99 2.13 -18.46
CA GLY A 845 10.32 3.53 -18.21
C GLY A 845 11.49 4.01 -19.05
N SER A 846 12.52 3.17 -19.27
CA SER A 846 13.63 3.51 -20.18
C SER A 846 13.15 3.78 -21.61
N LEU A 847 12.18 2.99 -22.11
CA LEU A 847 11.58 3.23 -23.42
C LEU A 847 10.75 4.52 -23.45
N VAL A 848 9.95 4.77 -22.42
CA VAL A 848 9.17 6.04 -22.30
C VAL A 848 10.11 7.25 -22.31
N LYS A 849 11.20 7.20 -21.52
CA LYS A 849 12.20 8.27 -21.44
C LYS A 849 12.91 8.50 -22.77
N ALA A 850 13.34 7.42 -23.45
CA ALA A 850 13.98 7.51 -24.75
C ALA A 850 13.05 8.09 -25.82
N ALA A 851 11.80 7.61 -25.87
CA ALA A 851 10.81 8.07 -26.83
C ALA A 851 10.40 9.53 -26.61
N ALA A 852 10.20 9.94 -25.34
CA ALA A 852 9.90 11.33 -24.97
C ALA A 852 11.00 12.29 -25.41
N LYS A 853 12.26 11.91 -25.16
CA LYS A 853 13.44 12.69 -25.57
C LYS A 853 13.53 12.78 -27.09
N ALA A 854 13.54 11.63 -27.78
CA ALA A 854 13.70 11.57 -29.23
C ALA A 854 12.57 12.30 -29.97
N GLY A 855 11.33 12.15 -29.50
CA GLY A 855 10.18 12.86 -30.08
C GLY A 855 10.31 14.38 -29.97
N ARG A 856 10.74 14.90 -28.81
CA ARG A 856 10.94 16.34 -28.61
C ARG A 856 12.17 16.91 -29.32
N GLU A 857 13.20 16.10 -29.54
CA GLU A 857 14.35 16.47 -30.39
C GLU A 857 13.92 16.70 -31.84
N THR A 858 13.00 15.89 -32.36
CA THR A 858 12.40 16.09 -33.70
C THR A 858 11.39 17.24 -33.72
N ARG A 859 10.49 17.30 -32.74
CA ARG A 859 9.41 18.29 -32.67
C ARG A 859 9.39 18.93 -31.27
N PRO A 860 10.03 20.11 -31.08
CA PRO A 860 10.18 20.73 -29.76
C PRO A 860 8.87 21.05 -29.03
N ASP A 861 7.78 21.29 -29.77
CA ASP A 861 6.43 21.55 -29.24
C ASP A 861 5.57 20.29 -29.15
N LEU A 862 6.16 19.09 -29.34
CA LEU A 862 5.47 17.82 -29.22
C LEU A 862 4.90 17.65 -27.81
N LYS A 863 3.58 17.54 -27.76
CA LYS A 863 2.85 17.28 -26.52
C LYS A 863 2.98 15.80 -26.15
N LEU A 864 3.40 15.53 -24.93
CA LEU A 864 3.62 14.19 -24.40
C LEU A 864 2.67 13.92 -23.24
N GLY A 865 1.93 12.82 -23.28
CA GLY A 865 1.17 12.34 -22.13
C GLY A 865 1.17 10.84 -22.01
N VAL A 866 0.54 10.34 -20.96
CA VAL A 866 0.35 8.92 -20.70
C VAL A 866 -1.11 8.66 -20.38
N CYS A 867 -1.62 7.52 -20.84
CA CYS A 867 -2.95 7.02 -20.47
C CYS A 867 -2.85 5.55 -20.07
N GLY A 868 -3.75 5.13 -19.18
CA GLY A 868 -3.79 3.78 -18.63
C GLY A 868 -3.82 3.81 -17.11
N GLU A 869 -3.56 2.66 -16.50
CA GLU A 869 -3.62 2.52 -15.04
C GLU A 869 -2.49 3.28 -14.34
N HIS A 870 -1.28 3.23 -14.91
CA HIS A 870 -0.11 3.94 -14.40
C HIS A 870 -0.30 5.46 -14.31
N GLY A 871 -1.23 6.04 -15.10
CA GLY A 871 -1.53 7.47 -15.04
C GLY A 871 -2.16 7.93 -13.73
N GLY A 872 -2.70 6.98 -12.93
CA GLY A 872 -3.28 7.24 -11.61
C GLY A 872 -2.51 6.63 -10.44
N ASP A 873 -1.39 5.96 -10.71
CA ASP A 873 -0.51 5.37 -9.69
C ASP A 873 0.48 6.43 -9.16
N PRO A 874 0.58 6.64 -7.84
CA PRO A 874 1.48 7.63 -7.25
C PRO A 874 2.93 7.54 -7.72
N GLU A 875 3.56 6.36 -7.64
CA GLU A 875 4.98 6.22 -7.99
C GLU A 875 5.23 6.47 -9.48
N SER A 876 4.30 6.04 -10.33
CA SER A 876 4.33 6.27 -11.77
C SER A 876 4.16 7.75 -12.13
N VAL A 877 3.27 8.48 -11.45
CA VAL A 877 3.07 9.92 -11.67
C VAL A 877 4.36 10.72 -11.40
N HIS A 878 5.11 10.37 -10.34
CA HIS A 878 6.42 10.97 -10.07
C HIS A 878 7.42 10.69 -11.21
N PHE A 879 7.48 9.44 -11.66
CA PHE A 879 8.33 9.07 -12.80
C PHE A 879 7.97 9.87 -14.08
N PHE A 880 6.68 10.00 -14.42
CA PHE A 880 6.26 10.78 -15.59
C PHE A 880 6.55 12.28 -15.42
N HIS A 881 6.53 12.80 -14.19
CA HIS A 881 6.96 14.16 -13.89
C HIS A 881 8.44 14.35 -14.19
N GLU A 882 9.29 13.43 -13.71
CA GLU A 882 10.75 13.43 -13.89
C GLU A 882 11.15 13.31 -15.37
N VAL A 883 10.47 12.45 -16.13
CA VAL A 883 10.68 12.31 -17.59
C VAL A 883 10.30 13.58 -18.35
N GLY A 884 9.45 14.42 -17.77
CA GLY A 884 9.06 15.69 -18.38
C GLY A 884 7.80 15.60 -19.25
N LEU A 885 6.93 14.60 -19.07
CA LEU A 885 5.63 14.55 -19.74
C LEU A 885 4.80 15.81 -19.42
N ASP A 886 3.85 16.16 -20.29
CA ASP A 886 2.98 17.32 -20.14
C ASP A 886 1.70 17.01 -19.34
N TYR A 887 1.21 15.77 -19.44
CA TYR A 887 0.05 15.32 -18.69
C TYR A 887 0.05 13.83 -18.37
N VAL A 888 -0.71 13.46 -17.35
CA VAL A 888 -1.13 12.09 -17.06
C VAL A 888 -2.64 11.99 -17.24
N SER A 889 -3.14 10.80 -17.62
CA SER A 889 -4.57 10.54 -17.84
C SER A 889 -5.00 9.24 -17.17
N CYS A 890 -5.97 9.33 -16.26
CA CYS A 890 -6.43 8.22 -15.44
C CYS A 890 -7.96 8.18 -15.36
N SER A 891 -8.52 7.10 -14.79
CA SER A 891 -9.95 7.01 -14.55
C SER A 891 -10.46 8.14 -13.64
N PRO A 892 -11.75 8.52 -13.69
CA PRO A 892 -12.27 9.68 -12.98
C PRO A 892 -11.94 9.68 -11.48
N PHE A 893 -12.13 8.55 -10.79
CA PHE A 893 -11.87 8.42 -9.35
C PHE A 893 -10.39 8.55 -8.97
N ARG A 894 -9.46 8.33 -9.91
CA ARG A 894 -8.02 8.49 -9.67
C ARG A 894 -7.52 9.92 -9.92
N ILE A 895 -8.35 10.82 -10.46
CA ILE A 895 -7.95 12.22 -10.75
C ILE A 895 -7.47 12.96 -9.49
N PRO A 896 -8.17 12.92 -8.33
CA PRO A 896 -7.68 13.61 -7.13
C PRO A 896 -6.31 13.10 -6.67
N VAL A 897 -6.10 11.78 -6.74
CA VAL A 897 -4.82 11.15 -6.41
C VAL A 897 -3.72 11.62 -7.35
N ALA A 898 -3.95 11.58 -8.67
CA ALA A 898 -2.99 12.04 -9.66
C ALA A 898 -2.68 13.55 -9.52
N ARG A 899 -3.67 14.39 -9.16
CA ARG A 899 -3.48 15.82 -8.87
C ARG A 899 -2.58 16.04 -7.67
N LEU A 900 -2.85 15.34 -6.56
CA LEU A 900 -2.04 15.41 -5.35
C LEU A 900 -0.60 15.02 -5.64
N GLU A 901 -0.40 13.87 -6.29
CA GLU A 901 0.93 13.32 -6.55
C GLU A 901 1.71 14.14 -7.59
N ALA A 902 1.04 14.71 -8.59
CA ALA A 902 1.66 15.65 -9.50
C ALA A 902 2.16 16.92 -8.79
N GLY A 903 1.46 17.37 -7.74
CA GLY A 903 1.89 18.48 -6.88
C GLY A 903 3.07 18.10 -5.99
N ARG A 904 3.02 16.90 -5.39
CA ARG A 904 4.10 16.35 -4.57
C ARG A 904 5.38 16.16 -5.38
N ALA A 905 5.29 15.61 -6.59
CA ALA A 905 6.43 15.44 -7.48
C ALA A 905 7.08 16.79 -7.85
N ALA A 906 6.26 17.82 -8.08
CA ALA A 906 6.76 19.16 -8.40
C ALA A 906 7.40 19.91 -7.21
N THR A 907 7.18 19.42 -5.99
CA THR A 907 7.67 20.04 -4.74
C THR A 907 8.70 19.20 -4.01
N GLN A 908 9.02 18.00 -4.50
CA GLN A 908 10.17 17.24 -4.03
C GLN A 908 11.44 17.97 -4.46
N SER A 909 12.07 18.67 -3.51
CA SER A 909 13.46 19.08 -3.63
C SER A 909 14.36 17.84 -3.61
N GLU A 910 15.45 17.84 -4.38
CA GLU A 910 16.58 16.94 -4.17
C GLU A 910 17.04 17.09 -2.70
N GLY A 911 16.63 16.17 -1.80
CA GLY A 911 17.17 16.10 -0.43
C GLY A 911 16.21 16.18 0.77
N SER A 912 14.94 15.80 0.68
CA SER A 912 14.12 15.58 1.89
C SER A 912 14.16 14.11 2.33
N ASP A 913 15.08 13.78 3.24
CA ASP A 913 15.29 12.47 3.90
C ASP A 913 14.17 12.05 4.90
N HIS A 914 12.92 12.40 4.60
CA HIS A 914 11.76 12.06 5.44
C HIS A 914 10.91 10.90 4.90
N ARG A 915 11.50 10.00 4.10
CA ARG A 915 10.87 8.73 3.71
C ARG A 915 11.08 7.64 4.75
#